data_AF-A0A5E4JEX7-F1
#
_entry.id   AF-A0A5E4JEX7-F1
#
_cell.length_a   1.000
_cell.length_b   1.000
_cell.length_c   1.000
_cell.angle_alpha   90.00
_cell.angle_beta   90.00
_cell.angle_gamma   90.00
#
_symmetry.space_group_name_H-M   'P 1'
#
loop_
_entity.id
_entity.type
_entity.pdbx_description
1 polymer ?
#
loop_
_entity_poly.entity_id
_entity_poly.type
_entity_poly.pdbx_seq_one_letter_code
_entity_poly.pdbx_strand_id
1 'polypeptide(L)'
;MKTTTNFRNTTIVVFALLLMALAASAFNINDYMASTESPASVSQSAVTVSGVSYTVYSLAGKDSIITKGDAIVKDKSEMSLVLKAKCFDTSYPTSTELNEINSYVLAFNESRQMATSFGGLESFCDSIIGQASGDEGDCVDLTSCQIACNMGSYSCMQYAQGSATFLPELMNYANVKRSIDRSVNDVLAVSAEFKGVSSASQLSFSVSEKVGKIAADVSTLQNESANYAANKLFTRPIFEFCVPVGATLTLNNSVLSSAATKAAVLSVKAGCFDDLSARTDALFNDTFARIDLYTNTKAKGTIQEEFNTLASRYNLLVERADAATAMIEDAQLPQYITDVEALNAKYYQYVHDSQYDQAGLTVGQISSKLDEFESRLDATYVDFGPLIQNKTDALTKLDRADAIIEDADVTMSADLSRLRDRYTAISIALSAKITPEEAPAYAAQYEDIATQASALIEKKRQLEAERVPQLLSDTMRGISMTVLNSVSGPLGVKETDKRAWIANVPIIVIVFVDILILAAFSAAFFFLVLRSTKEFMKPKVMQSWGIIGIVLLLLLAGLSYALYSSLVAETSSASSFAFMKQAKAQTAVSLFVERLSADDATAIDSCSAKVESALQAAGIAVSKTEIIDGVCSDRPLADCLSDTQVPMVRLKFSNANSTAFYTFYRTEAIASGDAQYFDECTISQLIE
;
A
#
# COMPACT_ATOMS: atom_id res chain seq x y z
N MET A 1 -23.42 -47.33 1.59
CA MET A 1 -23.67 -45.93 1.21
C MET A 1 -22.42 -45.41 0.52
N LYS A 2 -22.48 -45.24 -0.80
CA LYS A 2 -21.37 -44.77 -1.65
C LYS A 2 -21.67 -43.33 -2.06
N THR A 3 -20.86 -42.39 -1.58
CA THR A 3 -20.83 -40.99 -2.04
C THR A 3 -19.61 -40.82 -2.95
N THR A 4 -19.78 -41.12 -4.24
CA THR A 4 -18.74 -40.96 -5.27
C THR A 4 -19.36 -40.38 -6.54
N THR A 5 -19.93 -39.18 -6.45
CA THR A 5 -20.54 -38.51 -7.62
C THR A 5 -20.35 -36.99 -7.70
N ASN A 6 -19.64 -36.34 -6.77
CA ASN A 6 -19.50 -34.87 -6.80
C ASN A 6 -18.17 -34.32 -7.31
N PHE A 7 -17.10 -35.12 -7.43
CA PHE A 7 -15.79 -34.56 -7.81
C PHE A 7 -15.65 -34.26 -9.31
N ARG A 8 -16.41 -34.96 -10.17
CA ARG A 8 -16.28 -34.87 -11.63
C ARG A 8 -17.03 -33.67 -12.23
N ASN A 9 -18.08 -33.18 -11.56
CA ASN A 9 -18.84 -32.02 -12.01
C ASN A 9 -18.17 -30.70 -11.61
N THR A 10 -17.50 -30.63 -10.46
CA THR A 10 -16.79 -29.40 -10.03
C THR A 10 -15.57 -29.10 -10.90
N THR A 11 -14.82 -30.12 -11.35
CA THR A 11 -13.67 -29.89 -12.25
C THR A 11 -14.12 -29.43 -13.63
N ILE A 12 -15.23 -29.95 -14.16
CA ILE A 12 -15.80 -29.50 -15.44
C ILE A 12 -16.33 -28.08 -15.34
N VAL A 13 -16.98 -27.71 -14.23
CA VAL A 13 -17.47 -26.34 -14.00
C VAL A 13 -16.32 -25.35 -13.80
N VAL A 14 -15.26 -25.71 -13.07
CA VAL A 14 -14.07 -24.85 -12.90
C VAL A 14 -13.29 -24.71 -14.21
N PHE A 15 -13.17 -25.79 -15.01
CA PHE A 15 -12.51 -25.74 -16.32
C PHE A 15 -13.34 -24.98 -17.35
N ALA A 16 -14.68 -25.07 -17.30
CA ALA A 16 -15.58 -24.27 -18.11
C ALA A 16 -15.58 -22.79 -17.69
N LEU A 17 -15.45 -22.49 -16.39
CA LEU A 17 -15.26 -21.13 -15.88
C LEU A 17 -13.87 -20.57 -16.25
N LEU A 18 -12.82 -21.38 -16.24
CA LEU A 18 -11.48 -20.98 -16.72
C LEU A 18 -11.47 -20.75 -18.23
N LEU A 19 -12.15 -21.59 -19.01
CA LEU A 19 -12.32 -21.42 -20.46
C LEU A 19 -13.20 -20.20 -20.79
N MET A 20 -14.23 -19.91 -19.99
CA MET A 20 -15.03 -18.69 -20.12
C MET A 20 -14.26 -17.44 -19.67
N ALA A 21 -13.38 -17.54 -18.67
CA ALA A 21 -12.48 -16.46 -18.26
C ALA A 21 -11.36 -16.20 -19.28
N LEU A 22 -10.87 -17.24 -19.97
CA LEU A 22 -9.90 -17.13 -21.06
C LEU A 22 -10.55 -16.65 -22.38
N ALA A 23 -11.86 -16.84 -22.55
CA ALA A 23 -12.63 -16.37 -23.71
C ALA A 23 -13.15 -14.92 -23.56
N ALA A 24 -12.81 -14.22 -22.48
CA ALA A 24 -13.33 -12.90 -22.14
C ALA A 24 -12.30 -11.77 -22.12
N SER A 25 -11.10 -11.95 -22.70
CA SER A 25 -10.18 -10.82 -22.92
C SER A 25 -10.55 -10.08 -24.21
N ALA A 26 -11.75 -9.52 -24.28
CA ALA A 26 -12.12 -8.63 -25.36
C ALA A 26 -11.17 -7.42 -25.33
N PHE A 27 -10.56 -7.07 -26.47
CA PHE A 27 -9.71 -5.89 -26.56
C PHE A 27 -10.46 -4.64 -26.04
N ASN A 28 -9.90 -3.99 -25.01
CA ASN A 28 -10.47 -2.79 -24.42
C ASN A 28 -9.64 -1.56 -24.81
N ILE A 29 -10.13 -0.79 -25.77
CA ILE A 29 -9.48 0.44 -26.24
C ILE A 29 -9.27 1.46 -25.11
N ASN A 30 -10.11 1.45 -24.07
CA ASN A 30 -9.97 2.40 -22.95
C ASN A 30 -8.64 2.25 -22.21
N ASP A 31 -8.05 1.06 -22.21
CA ASP A 31 -6.76 0.81 -21.57
C ASP A 31 -5.60 1.51 -22.31
N TYR A 32 -5.81 1.87 -23.58
CA TYR A 32 -4.83 2.50 -24.47
C TYR A 32 -5.06 4.01 -24.65
N MET A 33 -6.05 4.58 -23.95
CA MET A 33 -6.40 6.00 -24.06
C MET A 33 -5.51 6.88 -23.17
N ALA A 34 -5.19 8.08 -23.64
CA ALA A 34 -4.55 9.10 -22.83
C ALA A 34 -5.52 9.64 -21.78
N SER A 35 -5.00 10.13 -20.66
CA SER A 35 -5.82 10.65 -19.55
C SER A 35 -6.69 11.86 -19.92
N THR A 36 -6.34 12.57 -21.00
CA THR A 36 -7.11 13.70 -21.53
C THR A 36 -8.22 13.27 -22.50
N GLU A 37 -8.29 12.00 -22.88
CA GLU A 37 -9.24 11.50 -23.86
C GLU A 37 -10.47 10.90 -23.17
N SER A 38 -11.64 11.08 -23.77
CA SER A 38 -12.90 10.58 -23.22
C SER A 38 -13.32 9.29 -23.93
N PRO A 39 -13.75 8.24 -23.20
CA PRO A 39 -14.32 7.04 -23.80
C PRO A 39 -15.46 7.32 -24.80
N ALA A 40 -16.19 8.43 -24.62
CA ALA A 40 -17.25 8.85 -25.54
C ALA A 40 -16.73 9.28 -26.93
N SER A 41 -15.44 9.55 -27.08
CA SER A 41 -14.78 9.92 -28.34
C SER A 41 -14.32 8.71 -29.17
N VAL A 42 -14.48 7.50 -28.62
CA VAL A 42 -14.15 6.24 -29.29
C VAL A 42 -15.26 5.90 -30.28
N SER A 43 -14.89 5.68 -31.54
CA SER A 43 -15.75 5.04 -32.53
C SER A 43 -15.06 3.83 -33.12
N GLN A 44 -15.85 2.85 -33.56
CA GLN A 44 -15.33 1.62 -34.16
C GLN A 44 -15.99 1.37 -35.52
N SER A 45 -15.18 0.95 -36.49
CA SER A 45 -15.66 0.50 -37.80
C SER A 45 -15.12 -0.89 -38.11
N ALA A 46 -16.01 -1.82 -38.43
CA ALA A 46 -15.65 -3.16 -38.87
C ALA A 46 -15.27 -3.14 -40.36
N VAL A 47 -14.15 -3.78 -40.70
CA VAL A 47 -13.62 -3.86 -42.07
C VAL A 47 -13.26 -5.31 -42.36
N THR A 48 -13.61 -5.81 -43.53
CA THR A 48 -13.28 -7.20 -43.92
C THR A 48 -12.27 -7.21 -45.06
N VAL A 49 -11.12 -7.85 -44.85
CA VAL A 49 -10.09 -8.03 -45.88
C VAL A 49 -9.85 -9.51 -46.08
N SER A 50 -10.10 -10.03 -47.29
CA SER A 50 -9.89 -11.44 -47.65
C SER A 50 -10.57 -12.43 -46.68
N GLY A 51 -11.79 -12.10 -46.22
CA GLY A 51 -12.57 -12.92 -45.28
C GLY A 51 -12.16 -12.80 -43.80
N VAL A 52 -11.14 -12.00 -43.49
CA VAL A 52 -10.72 -11.69 -42.12
C VAL A 52 -11.36 -10.38 -41.67
N SER A 53 -12.01 -10.38 -40.51
CA SER A 53 -12.61 -9.19 -39.90
C SER A 53 -11.60 -8.44 -39.04
N TYR A 54 -11.52 -7.14 -39.27
CA TYR A 54 -10.71 -6.18 -38.51
C TYR A 54 -11.63 -5.14 -37.88
N THR A 55 -11.23 -4.62 -36.72
CA THR A 55 -11.88 -3.46 -36.10
C THR A 55 -10.91 -2.29 -36.14
N VAL A 56 -11.32 -1.19 -36.77
CA VAL A 56 -10.58 0.07 -36.75
C VAL A 56 -11.19 0.95 -35.67
N TYR A 57 -10.40 1.26 -34.65
CA TYR A 57 -10.75 2.17 -33.57
C TYR A 57 -10.28 3.58 -33.93
N SER A 58 -11.19 4.54 -33.81
CA SER A 58 -10.90 5.96 -34.01
C SER A 58 -11.13 6.72 -32.72
N LEU A 59 -10.17 7.57 -32.34
CA LEU A 59 -10.22 8.45 -31.18
C LEU A 59 -10.39 9.90 -31.66
N ALA A 60 -11.43 10.58 -31.19
CA ALA A 60 -11.78 11.95 -31.62
C ALA A 60 -11.82 12.10 -33.16
N GLY A 61 -12.33 11.08 -33.85
CA GLY A 61 -12.48 11.06 -35.30
C GLY A 61 -11.21 10.71 -36.10
N LYS A 62 -10.10 10.36 -35.46
CA LYS A 62 -8.86 9.92 -36.11
C LYS A 62 -8.64 8.44 -35.91
N ASP A 63 -8.31 7.70 -36.96
CA ASP A 63 -7.98 6.27 -36.86
C ASP A 63 -6.69 6.10 -36.05
N SER A 64 -6.76 5.29 -34.98
CA SER A 64 -5.72 5.19 -33.95
C SER A 64 -5.16 3.78 -33.76
N ILE A 65 -6.03 2.76 -33.74
CA ILE A 65 -5.63 1.35 -33.55
C ILE A 65 -6.45 0.46 -34.46
N ILE A 66 -5.82 -0.56 -35.05
CA ILE A 66 -6.51 -1.65 -35.75
C ILE A 66 -6.33 -2.94 -34.96
N THR A 67 -7.41 -3.69 -34.77
CA THR A 67 -7.34 -5.05 -34.22
C THR A 67 -7.86 -6.09 -35.19
N LYS A 68 -7.32 -7.31 -35.04
CA LYS A 68 -7.72 -8.54 -35.73
C LYS A 68 -8.19 -9.52 -34.65
N GLY A 69 -9.50 -9.57 -34.43
CA GLY A 69 -10.04 -10.07 -33.16
C GLY A 69 -9.55 -9.18 -32.01
N ASP A 70 -8.93 -9.79 -30.99
CA ASP A 70 -8.40 -9.08 -29.82
C ASP A 70 -6.92 -8.66 -29.95
N ALA A 71 -6.25 -9.05 -31.05
CA ALA A 71 -4.84 -8.71 -31.26
C ALA A 71 -4.69 -7.38 -32.03
N ILE A 72 -3.88 -6.47 -31.50
CA ILE A 72 -3.49 -5.24 -32.22
C ILE A 72 -2.64 -5.60 -33.44
N VAL A 73 -3.02 -5.09 -34.60
CA VAL A 73 -2.22 -5.17 -35.82
C VAL A 73 -1.00 -4.26 -35.66
N LYS A 74 0.21 -4.80 -35.83
CA LYS A 74 1.47 -4.05 -35.74
C LYS A 74 2.21 -3.94 -37.08
N ASP A 75 1.71 -4.62 -38.11
CA ASP A 75 2.30 -4.59 -39.44
C ASP A 75 1.72 -3.44 -40.28
N LYS A 76 2.60 -2.56 -40.75
CA LYS A 76 2.22 -1.37 -41.52
C LYS A 76 1.56 -1.72 -42.86
N SER A 77 1.97 -2.81 -43.50
CA SER A 77 1.40 -3.24 -44.77
C SER A 77 -0.02 -3.78 -44.60
N GLU A 78 -0.27 -4.54 -43.52
CA GLU A 78 -1.59 -5.03 -43.12
C GLU A 78 -2.52 -3.85 -42.77
N MET A 79 -2.02 -2.85 -42.02
CA MET A 79 -2.77 -1.62 -41.75
C MET A 79 -3.17 -0.88 -43.04
N SER A 80 -2.24 -0.76 -44.01
CA SER A 80 -2.52 -0.11 -45.29
C SER A 80 -3.62 -0.84 -46.07
N LEU A 81 -3.58 -2.18 -46.09
CA LEU A 81 -4.61 -3.01 -46.73
C LEU A 81 -5.98 -2.80 -46.09
N VAL A 82 -6.05 -2.74 -44.75
CA VAL A 82 -7.30 -2.50 -44.01
C VAL A 82 -7.84 -1.09 -44.27
N LEU A 83 -6.99 -0.06 -44.25
CA LEU A 83 -7.41 1.31 -44.58
C LEU A 83 -7.88 1.44 -46.03
N LYS A 84 -7.20 0.78 -46.98
CA LYS A 84 -7.62 0.74 -48.39
C LYS A 84 -8.99 0.08 -48.55
N ALA A 85 -9.24 -1.02 -47.86
CA ALA A 85 -10.55 -1.68 -47.85
C ALA A 85 -11.64 -0.80 -47.22
N LYS A 86 -11.35 -0.14 -46.08
CA LYS A 86 -12.26 0.82 -45.44
C LYS A 86 -12.65 1.96 -46.40
N CYS A 87 -11.68 2.52 -47.13
CA CYS A 87 -11.95 3.55 -48.12
C CYS A 87 -12.74 3.01 -49.32
N PHE A 88 -12.49 1.78 -49.74
CA PHE A 88 -13.27 1.15 -50.81
C PHE A 88 -14.75 1.02 -50.43
N ASP A 89 -15.04 0.48 -49.26
CA ASP A 89 -16.41 0.22 -48.81
C ASP A 89 -17.22 1.51 -48.61
N THR A 90 -16.57 2.59 -48.18
CA THR A 90 -17.25 3.86 -47.83
C THR A 90 -17.23 4.90 -48.95
N SER A 91 -16.19 4.88 -49.79
CA SER A 91 -15.80 6.03 -50.62
C SER A 91 -15.60 5.70 -52.09
N TYR A 92 -15.66 4.43 -52.50
CA TYR A 92 -15.57 4.08 -53.91
C TYR A 92 -16.82 4.55 -54.69
N PRO A 93 -16.68 5.17 -55.88
CA PRO A 93 -17.83 5.54 -56.71
C PRO A 93 -18.65 4.33 -57.12
N THR A 94 -19.97 4.39 -56.92
CA THR A 94 -20.88 3.34 -57.33
C THR A 94 -21.19 3.44 -58.83
N SER A 95 -21.54 2.31 -59.44
CA SER A 95 -21.97 2.27 -60.86
C SER A 95 -23.14 3.23 -61.14
N THR A 96 -24.05 3.42 -60.18
CA THR A 96 -25.17 4.35 -60.30
C THR A 96 -24.68 5.80 -60.37
N GLU A 97 -23.79 6.21 -59.46
CA GLU A 97 -23.23 7.57 -59.43
C GLU A 97 -22.47 7.90 -60.73
N LEU A 98 -21.69 6.95 -61.26
CA LEU A 98 -20.96 7.13 -62.53
C LEU A 98 -21.89 7.13 -63.74
N ASN A 99 -22.92 6.27 -63.75
CA ASN A 99 -23.91 6.24 -64.83
C ASN A 99 -24.74 7.53 -64.89
N GLU A 100 -25.03 8.16 -63.74
CA GLU A 100 -25.68 9.47 -63.71
C GLU A 100 -24.82 10.54 -64.40
N ILE A 101 -23.52 10.61 -64.08
CA ILE A 101 -22.59 11.53 -64.76
C ILE A 101 -22.55 11.25 -66.27
N ASN A 102 -22.39 9.99 -66.65
CA ASN A 102 -22.39 9.59 -68.06
C ASN A 102 -23.69 10.01 -68.76
N SER A 103 -24.85 9.83 -68.11
CA SER A 103 -26.14 10.20 -68.67
C SER A 103 -26.27 11.72 -68.85
N TYR A 104 -25.74 12.52 -67.92
CA TYR A 104 -25.75 13.97 -68.03
C TYR A 104 -24.82 14.47 -69.14
N VAL A 105 -23.61 13.90 -69.24
CA VAL A 105 -22.64 14.24 -70.28
C VAL A 105 -23.15 13.83 -71.66
N LEU A 106 -23.77 12.64 -71.79
CA LEU A 106 -24.39 12.20 -73.03
C LEU A 106 -25.61 13.06 -73.40
N ALA A 107 -26.48 13.41 -72.45
CA ALA A 107 -27.61 14.30 -72.71
C ALA A 107 -27.17 15.72 -73.14
N PHE A 108 -26.07 16.23 -72.58
CA PHE A 108 -25.44 17.44 -73.07
C PHE A 108 -24.91 17.25 -74.50
N ASN A 109 -24.20 16.15 -74.77
CA ASN A 109 -23.66 15.86 -76.09
C ASN A 109 -24.76 15.74 -77.15
N GLU A 110 -25.87 15.08 -76.83
CA GLU A 110 -27.06 14.97 -77.68
C GLU A 110 -27.71 16.34 -77.94
N SER A 111 -27.67 17.27 -76.99
CA SER A 111 -28.23 18.62 -77.17
C SER A 111 -27.53 19.44 -78.26
N ARG A 112 -26.31 19.07 -78.65
CA ARG A 112 -25.59 19.65 -79.81
C ARG A 112 -26.24 19.25 -81.14
N GLN A 113 -26.95 18.12 -81.15
CA GLN A 113 -27.68 17.59 -82.31
C GLN A 113 -29.16 17.99 -82.30
N MET A 114 -29.46 19.20 -81.84
CA MET A 114 -30.82 19.75 -81.87
C MET A 114 -31.46 19.54 -83.26
N ALA A 115 -32.69 19.02 -83.28
CA ALA A 115 -33.38 18.74 -84.53
C ALA A 115 -33.70 20.03 -85.30
N THR A 116 -33.28 20.06 -86.56
CA THR A 116 -33.63 21.08 -87.55
C THR A 116 -34.39 20.45 -88.72
N SER A 117 -34.89 21.27 -89.64
CA SER A 117 -35.46 20.79 -90.91
C SER A 117 -34.47 20.01 -91.79
N PHE A 118 -33.17 20.06 -91.47
CA PHE A 118 -32.09 19.43 -92.22
C PHE A 118 -31.37 18.31 -91.45
N GLY A 119 -31.93 17.88 -90.30
CA GLY A 119 -31.31 16.89 -89.41
C GLY A 119 -30.73 17.52 -88.13
N GLY A 120 -29.78 16.84 -87.50
CA GLY A 120 -29.09 17.36 -86.31
C GLY A 120 -28.27 18.61 -86.64
N LEU A 121 -28.39 19.65 -85.82
CA LEU A 121 -27.79 20.97 -86.07
C LEU A 121 -26.29 20.91 -86.32
N GLU A 122 -25.54 20.29 -85.41
CA GLU A 122 -24.09 20.16 -85.53
C GLU A 122 -23.70 19.27 -86.71
N SER A 123 -24.38 18.13 -86.93
CA SER A 123 -24.11 17.28 -88.10
C SER A 123 -24.34 18.02 -89.43
N PHE A 124 -25.39 18.85 -89.50
CA PHE A 124 -25.63 19.71 -90.65
C PHE A 124 -24.52 20.74 -90.83
N CYS A 125 -24.14 21.43 -89.74
CA CYS A 125 -23.06 22.40 -89.74
C CYS A 125 -21.75 21.78 -90.24
N ASP A 126 -21.37 20.63 -89.68
CA ASP A 126 -20.18 19.86 -90.04
C ASP A 126 -20.21 19.42 -91.51
N SER A 127 -21.38 19.07 -92.07
CA SER A 127 -21.50 18.75 -93.50
C SER A 127 -21.25 19.98 -94.38
N ILE A 128 -21.76 21.15 -94.00
CA ILE A 128 -21.65 22.37 -94.80
C ILE A 128 -20.20 22.89 -94.80
N ILE A 129 -19.52 22.78 -93.66
CA ILE A 129 -18.15 23.29 -93.46
C ILE A 129 -17.05 22.24 -93.69
N GLY A 130 -17.43 21.02 -94.06
CA GLY A 130 -16.50 19.93 -94.40
C GLY A 130 -15.77 19.35 -93.20
N GLN A 131 -16.43 19.29 -92.04
CA GLN A 131 -15.95 18.68 -90.79
C GLN A 131 -16.68 17.36 -90.46
N ALA A 132 -17.56 16.85 -91.34
CA ALA A 132 -18.37 15.65 -91.07
C ALA A 132 -17.58 14.31 -91.13
N SER A 133 -16.45 14.29 -91.84
CA SER A 133 -15.62 13.10 -92.02
C SER A 133 -14.34 13.28 -91.21
N GLY A 134 -14.27 12.72 -90.01
CA GLY A 134 -13.18 12.91 -89.04
C GLY A 134 -11.76 12.47 -89.47
N ASP A 135 -11.53 12.12 -90.74
CA ASP A 135 -10.22 11.68 -91.25
C ASP A 135 -9.67 12.54 -92.41
N GLU A 136 -10.44 13.44 -93.02
CA GLU A 136 -9.96 14.24 -94.18
C GLU A 136 -10.50 15.68 -94.13
N GLY A 137 -9.81 16.55 -93.40
CA GLY A 137 -10.09 17.99 -93.35
C GLY A 137 -10.09 18.63 -91.95
N ASP A 138 -9.33 18.12 -90.99
CA ASP A 138 -9.30 18.64 -89.63
C ASP A 138 -8.93 20.15 -89.62
N CYS A 139 -9.87 21.02 -89.25
CA CYS A 139 -9.65 22.48 -89.21
C CYS A 139 -8.81 22.82 -87.97
N VAL A 140 -7.48 22.67 -88.12
CA VAL A 140 -6.48 22.86 -87.06
C VAL A 140 -5.67 24.13 -87.24
N ASP A 141 -5.61 24.64 -88.47
CA ASP A 141 -5.00 25.91 -88.87
C ASP A 141 -5.80 26.54 -90.02
N LEU A 142 -5.52 27.79 -90.37
CA LEU A 142 -6.28 28.50 -91.41
C LEU A 142 -6.25 27.79 -92.78
N THR A 143 -5.15 27.11 -93.11
CA THR A 143 -4.98 26.41 -94.39
C THR A 143 -5.85 25.16 -94.46
N SER A 144 -5.84 24.34 -93.42
CA SER A 144 -6.66 23.15 -93.29
C SER A 144 -8.16 23.49 -93.20
N CYS A 145 -8.51 24.59 -92.52
CA CYS A 145 -9.90 25.09 -92.51
C CYS A 145 -10.38 25.52 -93.92
N GLN A 146 -9.50 26.10 -94.74
CA GLN A 146 -9.83 26.42 -96.13
C GLN A 146 -10.04 25.14 -96.96
N ILE A 147 -9.20 24.12 -96.77
CA ILE A 147 -9.35 22.81 -97.44
C ILE A 147 -10.67 22.15 -97.03
N ALA A 148 -10.99 22.14 -95.73
CA ALA A 148 -12.25 21.62 -95.21
C ALA A 148 -13.45 22.30 -95.87
N CYS A 149 -13.46 23.64 -95.93
CA CYS A 149 -14.52 24.38 -96.63
C CYS A 149 -14.66 23.99 -98.10
N ASN A 150 -13.54 23.82 -98.80
CA ASN A 150 -13.54 23.43 -100.22
C ASN A 150 -14.15 22.03 -100.42
N MET A 151 -14.04 21.16 -99.42
CA MET A 151 -14.58 19.80 -99.42
C MET A 151 -16.03 19.71 -98.93
N GLY A 152 -16.46 20.61 -98.04
CA GLY A 152 -17.80 20.60 -97.44
C GLY A 152 -18.92 21.01 -98.40
N SER A 153 -18.91 22.27 -98.81
CA SER A 153 -19.93 22.81 -99.72
C SER A 153 -19.37 23.91 -100.61
N TYR A 154 -19.94 24.05 -101.80
CA TYR A 154 -19.61 25.17 -102.69
C TYR A 154 -19.80 26.53 -102.00
N SER A 155 -20.80 26.64 -101.11
CA SER A 155 -21.07 27.84 -100.32
C SER A 155 -19.95 28.16 -99.33
N CYS A 156 -19.41 27.16 -98.62
CA CYS A 156 -18.25 27.34 -97.72
C CYS A 156 -17.00 27.73 -98.51
N MET A 157 -16.74 27.04 -99.62
CA MET A 157 -15.62 27.33 -100.53
C MET A 157 -15.61 28.79 -100.99
N GLN A 158 -16.73 29.27 -101.54
CA GLN A 158 -16.88 30.65 -102.04
C GLN A 158 -16.66 31.68 -100.93
N TYR A 159 -17.17 31.40 -99.73
CA TYR A 159 -17.07 32.33 -98.61
C TYR A 159 -15.66 32.38 -98.02
N ALA A 160 -15.01 31.22 -97.89
CA ALA A 160 -13.63 31.11 -97.43
C ALA A 160 -12.64 31.84 -98.36
N GLN A 161 -12.87 31.80 -99.67
CA GLN A 161 -12.09 32.57 -100.66
C GLN A 161 -12.34 34.09 -100.61
N GLY A 162 -13.51 34.53 -100.12
CA GLY A 162 -13.95 35.92 -100.13
C GLY A 162 -13.93 36.66 -98.78
N SER A 163 -13.65 35.99 -97.65
CA SER A 163 -13.84 36.56 -96.30
C SER A 163 -12.64 36.37 -95.38
N ALA A 164 -11.95 37.46 -95.04
CA ALA A 164 -10.81 37.47 -94.12
C ALA A 164 -11.19 37.11 -92.66
N THR A 165 -12.47 37.19 -92.29
CA THR A 165 -12.94 36.98 -90.90
C THR A 165 -13.57 35.62 -90.65
N PHE A 166 -13.78 34.80 -91.68
CA PHE A 166 -14.52 33.55 -91.57
C PHE A 166 -13.64 32.39 -91.09
N LEU A 167 -12.49 32.17 -91.72
CA LEU A 167 -11.59 31.06 -91.37
C LEU A 167 -11.15 31.06 -89.89
N PRO A 168 -10.86 32.22 -89.24
CA PRO A 168 -10.57 32.23 -87.81
C PRO A 168 -11.75 31.79 -86.92
N GLU A 169 -12.99 32.12 -87.30
CA GLU A 169 -14.20 31.74 -86.54
C GLU A 169 -14.52 30.25 -86.72
N LEU A 170 -14.28 29.72 -87.93
CA LEU A 170 -14.37 28.29 -88.21
C LEU A 170 -13.31 27.50 -87.43
N MET A 171 -12.07 27.99 -87.38
CA MET A 171 -11.01 27.41 -86.55
C MET A 171 -11.37 27.44 -85.06
N ASN A 172 -11.96 28.53 -84.58
CA ASN A 172 -12.45 28.61 -83.20
C ASN A 172 -13.56 27.57 -82.93
N TYR A 173 -14.53 27.43 -83.85
CA TYR A 173 -15.56 26.39 -83.74
C TYR A 173 -14.96 24.98 -83.68
N ALA A 174 -14.05 24.65 -84.60
CA ALA A 174 -13.42 23.33 -84.66
C ALA A 174 -12.59 23.03 -83.39
N ASN A 175 -11.90 24.02 -82.84
CA ASN A 175 -11.16 23.88 -81.58
C ASN A 175 -12.09 23.61 -80.39
N VAL A 176 -13.16 24.40 -80.23
CA VAL A 176 -14.14 24.22 -79.14
C VAL A 176 -14.86 22.88 -79.28
N LYS A 177 -15.28 22.50 -80.49
CA LYS A 177 -15.88 21.20 -80.79
C LYS A 177 -14.96 20.04 -80.39
N ARG A 178 -13.70 20.06 -80.87
CA ARG A 178 -12.71 19.02 -80.51
C ARG A 178 -12.44 18.95 -79.01
N SER A 179 -12.43 20.08 -78.31
CA SER A 179 -12.31 20.13 -76.84
C SER A 179 -13.48 19.42 -76.16
N ILE A 180 -14.72 19.75 -76.57
CA ILE A 180 -15.94 19.12 -76.05
C ILE A 180 -15.95 17.62 -76.34
N ASP A 181 -15.68 17.21 -77.59
CA ASP A 181 -15.66 15.80 -78.00
C ASP A 181 -14.64 15.00 -77.19
N ARG A 182 -13.46 15.58 -76.96
CA ARG A 182 -12.42 14.99 -76.11
C ARG A 182 -12.91 14.82 -74.68
N SER A 183 -13.41 15.87 -74.05
CA SER A 183 -13.89 15.80 -72.65
C SER A 183 -15.07 14.85 -72.47
N VAL A 184 -16.01 14.77 -73.43
CA VAL A 184 -17.08 13.76 -73.41
C VAL A 184 -16.48 12.35 -73.42
N ASN A 185 -15.59 12.07 -74.37
CA ASN A 185 -14.97 10.74 -74.50
C ASN A 185 -14.10 10.39 -73.29
N ASP A 186 -13.34 11.34 -72.76
CA ASP A 186 -12.51 11.16 -71.56
C ASP A 186 -13.37 10.82 -70.33
N VAL A 187 -14.46 11.54 -70.08
CA VAL A 187 -15.37 11.24 -68.96
C VAL A 187 -15.94 9.82 -69.09
N LEU A 188 -16.39 9.42 -70.28
CA LEU A 188 -16.96 8.10 -70.52
C LEU A 188 -15.90 6.99 -70.38
N ALA A 189 -14.71 7.21 -70.94
CA ALA A 189 -13.61 6.25 -70.88
C ALA A 189 -13.10 6.05 -69.44
N VAL A 190 -12.86 7.15 -68.72
CA VAL A 190 -12.41 7.10 -67.32
C VAL A 190 -13.48 6.46 -66.44
N SER A 191 -14.77 6.78 -66.64
CA SER A 191 -15.87 6.14 -65.91
C SER A 191 -15.98 4.64 -66.18
N ALA A 192 -15.58 4.18 -67.37
CA ALA A 192 -15.57 2.75 -67.70
C ALA A 192 -14.47 1.98 -66.96
N GLU A 193 -13.35 2.61 -66.59
CA GLU A 193 -12.27 1.98 -65.82
C GLU A 193 -12.70 1.55 -64.40
N PHE A 194 -13.74 2.18 -63.85
CA PHE A 194 -14.33 1.79 -62.56
C PHE A 194 -15.21 0.54 -62.66
N LYS A 195 -15.62 0.13 -63.88
CA LYS A 195 -16.48 -1.03 -64.06
C LYS A 195 -15.70 -2.32 -63.79
N GLY A 196 -16.30 -3.21 -63.00
CA GLY A 196 -15.75 -4.55 -62.75
C GLY A 196 -14.77 -4.63 -61.58
N VAL A 197 -14.50 -3.52 -60.89
CA VAL A 197 -13.77 -3.53 -59.61
C VAL A 197 -14.76 -3.83 -58.48
N SER A 198 -14.67 -5.04 -57.90
CA SER A 198 -15.52 -5.50 -56.81
C SER A 198 -14.85 -5.44 -55.42
N SER A 199 -13.54 -5.22 -55.37
CA SER A 199 -12.79 -5.15 -54.11
C SER A 199 -11.57 -4.24 -54.19
N ALA A 200 -11.13 -3.74 -53.03
CA ALA A 200 -9.95 -2.88 -52.90
C ALA A 200 -8.64 -3.51 -53.44
N SER A 201 -8.54 -4.84 -53.42
CA SER A 201 -7.41 -5.60 -53.95
C SER A 201 -7.28 -5.56 -55.47
N GLN A 202 -8.38 -5.29 -56.19
CA GLN A 202 -8.40 -5.21 -57.65
C GLN A 202 -8.05 -3.80 -58.19
N LEU A 203 -7.94 -2.80 -57.30
CA LEU A 203 -7.58 -1.44 -57.68
C LEU A 203 -6.14 -1.38 -58.21
N SER A 204 -6.01 -1.11 -59.52
CA SER A 204 -4.76 -0.91 -60.25
C SER A 204 -4.47 0.56 -60.57
N PHE A 205 -5.36 1.48 -60.19
CA PHE A 205 -5.27 2.91 -60.47
C PHE A 205 -5.61 3.76 -59.24
N SER A 206 -5.28 5.06 -59.29
CA SER A 206 -5.66 6.03 -58.27
C SER A 206 -7.11 6.48 -58.46
N VAL A 207 -7.97 6.12 -57.50
CA VAL A 207 -9.41 6.45 -57.52
C VAL A 207 -9.62 7.97 -57.51
N SER A 208 -8.92 8.69 -56.64
CA SER A 208 -9.05 10.14 -56.52
C SER A 208 -8.56 10.88 -57.76
N GLU A 209 -7.44 10.44 -58.35
CA GLU A 209 -6.93 11.00 -59.62
C GLU A 209 -7.95 10.84 -60.76
N LYS A 210 -8.52 9.65 -60.90
CA LYS A 210 -9.50 9.35 -61.97
C LYS A 210 -10.80 10.12 -61.78
N VAL A 211 -11.32 10.20 -60.56
CA VAL A 211 -12.50 11.04 -60.27
C VAL A 211 -12.19 12.52 -60.45
N GLY A 212 -10.99 12.97 -60.08
CA GLY A 212 -10.50 14.32 -60.32
C GLY A 212 -10.45 14.66 -61.81
N LYS A 213 -10.02 13.72 -62.65
CA LYS A 213 -10.06 13.85 -64.12
C LYS A 213 -11.50 14.01 -64.62
N ILE A 214 -12.45 13.18 -64.17
CA ILE A 214 -13.88 13.34 -64.52
C ILE A 214 -14.37 14.76 -64.17
N ALA A 215 -14.07 15.25 -62.96
CA ALA A 215 -14.48 16.57 -62.52
C ALA A 215 -13.85 17.69 -63.38
N ALA A 216 -12.57 17.57 -63.75
CA ALA A 216 -11.88 18.51 -64.61
C ALA A 216 -12.45 18.54 -66.04
N ASP A 217 -12.74 17.37 -66.61
CA ASP A 217 -13.32 17.26 -67.95
C ASP A 217 -14.76 17.79 -67.99
N VAL A 218 -15.58 17.53 -66.95
CA VAL A 218 -16.92 18.12 -66.83
C VAL A 218 -16.86 19.66 -66.68
N SER A 219 -15.88 20.17 -65.93
CA SER A 219 -15.65 21.63 -65.83
C SER A 219 -15.25 22.23 -67.18
N THR A 220 -14.43 21.51 -67.96
CA THR A 220 -14.08 21.91 -69.33
C THR A 220 -15.32 21.96 -70.22
N LEU A 221 -16.22 20.97 -70.14
CA LEU A 221 -17.50 20.99 -70.87
C LEU A 221 -18.35 22.21 -70.50
N GLN A 222 -18.42 22.59 -69.22
CA GLN A 222 -19.16 23.78 -68.78
C GLN A 222 -18.56 25.08 -69.33
N ASN A 223 -17.24 25.22 -69.31
CA ASN A 223 -16.56 26.42 -69.79
C ASN A 223 -16.69 26.56 -71.31
N GLU A 224 -16.54 25.45 -72.03
CA GLU A 224 -16.59 25.44 -73.50
C GLU A 224 -18.03 25.50 -74.04
N SER A 225 -19.05 25.09 -73.29
CA SER A 225 -20.44 25.16 -73.78
C SER A 225 -20.89 26.59 -74.08
N ALA A 226 -20.46 27.56 -73.28
CA ALA A 226 -20.75 28.98 -73.52
C ALA A 226 -20.05 29.49 -74.79
N ASN A 227 -18.77 29.14 -74.98
CA ASN A 227 -18.02 29.49 -76.19
C ASN A 227 -18.63 28.85 -77.44
N TYR A 228 -19.09 27.61 -77.32
CA TYR A 228 -19.75 26.86 -78.38
C TYR A 228 -21.06 27.52 -78.79
N ALA A 229 -21.94 27.84 -77.84
CA ALA A 229 -23.21 28.52 -78.09
C ALA A 229 -23.05 29.95 -78.62
N ALA A 230 -22.00 30.66 -78.20
CA ALA A 230 -21.71 32.03 -78.63
C ALA A 230 -20.97 32.11 -79.99
N ASN A 231 -20.58 30.98 -80.59
CA ASN A 231 -19.83 30.98 -81.84
C ASN A 231 -20.63 31.68 -82.96
N LYS A 232 -19.95 32.51 -83.75
CA LYS A 232 -20.56 33.33 -84.79
C LYS A 232 -21.14 32.53 -85.96
N LEU A 233 -20.73 31.27 -86.13
CA LEU A 233 -21.36 30.34 -87.07
C LEU A 233 -22.83 30.05 -86.72
N PHE A 234 -23.22 30.23 -85.46
CA PHE A 234 -24.60 30.03 -85.00
C PHE A 234 -25.41 31.33 -84.85
N THR A 235 -24.77 32.51 -84.89
CA THR A 235 -25.39 33.76 -84.41
C THR A 235 -25.37 34.94 -85.39
N ARG A 236 -24.66 34.85 -86.53
CA ARG A 236 -24.61 35.95 -87.52
C ARG A 236 -25.54 35.75 -88.72
N PRO A 237 -26.27 36.80 -89.16
CA PRO A 237 -27.30 36.71 -90.20
C PRO A 237 -26.78 36.69 -91.65
N ILE A 238 -25.47 36.53 -91.87
CA ILE A 238 -24.88 36.65 -93.22
C ILE A 238 -24.90 35.27 -93.90
N PHE A 239 -26.09 34.69 -94.02
CA PHE A 239 -26.42 33.32 -94.45
C PHE A 239 -26.37 32.27 -93.34
N GLU A 240 -27.49 31.56 -93.23
CA GLU A 240 -27.85 30.42 -92.38
C GLU A 240 -26.92 29.20 -92.62
N PHE A 241 -25.60 29.34 -92.42
CA PHE A 241 -24.69 28.23 -92.74
C PHE A 241 -24.93 27.00 -91.87
N CYS A 242 -25.28 27.20 -90.59
CA CYS A 242 -25.51 26.10 -89.65
C CYS A 242 -26.88 26.17 -88.97
N VAL A 243 -27.51 27.34 -88.88
CA VAL A 243 -28.79 27.54 -88.17
C VAL A 243 -29.76 28.32 -89.07
N PRO A 244 -31.01 27.90 -89.24
CA PRO A 244 -32.02 28.71 -89.92
C PRO A 244 -32.27 30.03 -89.17
N VAL A 245 -32.58 31.12 -89.89
CA VAL A 245 -32.88 32.43 -89.31
C VAL A 245 -33.99 32.27 -88.28
N GLY A 246 -33.68 32.64 -87.03
CA GLY A 246 -34.62 32.61 -85.91
C GLY A 246 -34.52 31.40 -84.97
N ALA A 247 -33.66 30.41 -85.25
CA ALA A 247 -33.35 29.35 -84.29
C ALA A 247 -32.11 29.71 -83.44
N THR A 248 -32.16 29.46 -82.13
CA THR A 248 -31.03 29.65 -81.20
C THR A 248 -30.55 28.28 -80.74
N LEU A 249 -29.25 28.00 -80.86
CA LEU A 249 -28.67 26.78 -80.29
C LEU A 249 -28.89 26.78 -78.77
N THR A 250 -29.71 25.85 -78.31
CA THR A 250 -30.06 25.68 -76.90
C THR A 250 -29.36 24.43 -76.39
N LEU A 251 -28.16 24.61 -75.83
CA LEU A 251 -27.45 23.54 -75.15
C LEU A 251 -28.10 23.25 -73.79
N ASN A 252 -28.09 21.99 -73.39
CA ASN A 252 -28.62 21.57 -72.10
C ASN A 252 -27.61 21.86 -70.96
N ASN A 253 -27.37 23.13 -70.67
CA ASN A 253 -26.39 23.54 -69.65
C ASN A 253 -26.81 23.18 -68.21
N SER A 254 -28.10 22.93 -67.97
CA SER A 254 -28.58 22.48 -66.67
C SER A 254 -28.12 21.05 -66.35
N VAL A 255 -28.08 20.13 -67.34
CA VAL A 255 -27.53 18.78 -67.09
C VAL A 255 -26.02 18.80 -66.89
N LEU A 256 -25.28 19.70 -67.55
CA LEU A 256 -23.84 19.89 -67.25
C LEU A 256 -23.62 20.39 -65.82
N SER A 257 -24.49 21.28 -65.33
CA SER A 257 -24.44 21.75 -63.94
C SER A 257 -24.72 20.61 -62.94
N SER A 258 -25.65 19.71 -63.27
CA SER A 258 -25.89 18.48 -62.50
C SER A 258 -24.68 17.53 -62.55
N ALA A 259 -24.04 17.36 -63.71
CA ALA A 259 -22.82 16.57 -63.86
C ALA A 259 -21.69 17.14 -63.00
N ALA A 260 -21.47 18.45 -63.03
CA ALA A 260 -20.42 19.11 -62.28
C ALA A 260 -20.64 18.96 -60.76
N THR A 261 -21.88 19.15 -60.32
CA THR A 261 -22.25 18.94 -58.90
C THR A 261 -21.99 17.50 -58.47
N LYS A 262 -22.39 16.52 -59.28
CA LYS A 262 -22.18 15.09 -58.98
C LYS A 262 -20.69 14.71 -58.99
N ALA A 263 -19.93 15.20 -59.97
CA ALA A 263 -18.49 14.98 -60.07
C ALA A 263 -17.74 15.59 -58.89
N ALA A 264 -18.13 16.79 -58.42
CA ALA A 264 -17.57 17.40 -57.23
C ALA A 264 -17.86 16.58 -55.96
N VAL A 265 -19.09 16.08 -55.78
CA VAL A 265 -19.44 15.19 -54.66
C VAL A 265 -18.61 13.91 -54.70
N LEU A 266 -18.44 13.30 -55.88
CA LEU A 266 -17.58 12.13 -56.03
C LEU A 266 -16.11 12.44 -55.72
N SER A 267 -15.60 13.60 -56.13
CA SER A 267 -14.22 14.01 -55.86
C SER A 267 -13.97 14.15 -54.36
N VAL A 268 -14.88 14.80 -53.62
CA VAL A 268 -14.81 14.89 -52.15
C VAL A 268 -14.88 13.50 -51.52
N LYS A 269 -15.79 12.64 -51.98
CA LYS A 269 -15.92 11.26 -51.50
C LYS A 269 -14.64 10.46 -51.74
N ALA A 270 -14.05 10.56 -52.93
CA ALA A 270 -12.81 9.87 -53.30
C ALA A 270 -11.58 10.34 -52.49
N GLY A 271 -11.67 11.47 -51.78
CA GLY A 271 -10.61 11.98 -50.92
C GLY A 271 -10.13 11.02 -49.82
N CYS A 272 -10.91 9.98 -49.46
CA CYS A 272 -10.42 8.93 -48.57
C CYS A 272 -9.16 8.23 -49.11
N PHE A 273 -9.06 8.08 -50.44
CA PHE A 273 -7.93 7.45 -51.11
C PHE A 273 -6.72 8.36 -51.25
N ASP A 274 -6.89 9.67 -51.04
CA ASP A 274 -5.77 10.61 -50.99
C ASP A 274 -4.92 10.34 -49.75
N ASP A 275 -3.61 10.47 -49.92
CA ASP A 275 -2.63 10.34 -48.85
C ASP A 275 -2.78 9.08 -47.98
N LEU A 276 -3.28 7.97 -48.56
CA LEU A 276 -3.49 6.70 -47.84
C LEU A 276 -2.20 6.21 -47.18
N SER A 277 -1.04 6.48 -47.80
CA SER A 277 0.27 6.25 -47.20
C SER A 277 0.47 7.10 -45.95
N ALA A 278 0.28 8.43 -46.02
CA ALA A 278 0.46 9.31 -44.85
C ALA A 278 -0.51 8.96 -43.72
N ARG A 279 -1.75 8.58 -44.04
CA ARG A 279 -2.74 8.10 -43.06
C ARG A 279 -2.33 6.77 -42.43
N THR A 280 -1.76 5.85 -43.23
CA THR A 280 -1.20 4.59 -42.72
C THR A 280 -0.03 4.87 -41.77
N ASP A 281 0.86 5.80 -42.13
CA ASP A 281 2.00 6.21 -41.30
C ASP A 281 1.54 6.82 -39.97
N ALA A 282 0.55 7.72 -40.03
CA ALA A 282 -0.05 8.33 -38.85
C ALA A 282 -0.70 7.27 -37.94
N LEU A 283 -1.49 6.35 -38.51
CA LEU A 283 -2.11 5.25 -37.77
C LEU A 283 -1.05 4.33 -37.13
N PHE A 284 -0.01 3.96 -37.88
CA PHE A 284 1.07 3.12 -37.39
C PHE A 284 1.77 3.77 -36.19
N ASN A 285 2.16 5.04 -36.33
CA ASN A 285 2.82 5.78 -35.27
C ASN A 285 1.90 5.96 -34.05
N ASP A 286 0.62 6.27 -34.25
CA ASP A 286 -0.34 6.38 -33.16
C ASP A 286 -0.52 5.03 -32.47
N THR A 287 -0.67 3.93 -33.22
CA THR A 287 -0.80 2.57 -32.65
C THR A 287 0.37 2.24 -31.70
N PHE A 288 1.61 2.53 -32.11
CA PHE A 288 2.77 2.30 -31.26
C PHE A 288 2.83 3.24 -30.06
N ALA A 289 2.54 4.52 -30.22
CA ALA A 289 2.44 5.46 -29.11
C ALA A 289 1.42 5.01 -28.05
N ARG A 290 0.31 4.40 -28.48
CA ARG A 290 -0.73 3.84 -27.60
C ARG A 290 -0.29 2.58 -26.89
N ILE A 291 0.40 1.68 -27.58
CA ILE A 291 1.01 0.48 -26.96
C ILE A 291 2.02 0.89 -25.89
N ASP A 292 2.85 1.90 -26.17
CA ASP A 292 3.84 2.41 -25.22
C ASP A 292 3.16 3.03 -24.00
N LEU A 293 2.10 3.83 -24.21
CA LEU A 293 1.30 4.40 -23.12
C LEU A 293 0.71 3.33 -22.20
N TYR A 294 0.09 2.29 -22.77
CA TYR A 294 -0.49 1.19 -22.00
C TYR A 294 0.58 0.47 -21.17
N THR A 295 1.71 0.15 -21.81
CA THR A 295 2.82 -0.55 -21.17
C THR A 295 3.41 0.27 -20.03
N ASN A 296 3.60 1.57 -20.24
CA ASN A 296 4.10 2.52 -19.23
C ASN A 296 3.13 2.68 -18.06
N THR A 297 1.82 2.75 -18.32
CA THR A 297 0.80 2.88 -17.26
C THR A 297 0.75 1.62 -16.40
N LYS A 298 0.85 0.43 -17.01
CA LYS A 298 0.89 -0.84 -16.27
C LYS A 298 2.20 -0.99 -15.48
N ALA A 299 3.34 -0.67 -16.08
CA ALA A 299 4.64 -0.69 -15.43
C ALA A 299 4.68 0.23 -14.20
N LYS A 300 4.13 1.45 -14.33
CA LYS A 300 3.99 2.40 -13.21
C LYS A 300 3.27 1.78 -12.02
N GLY A 301 2.12 1.14 -12.26
CA GLY A 301 1.32 0.53 -11.19
C GLY A 301 2.09 -0.52 -10.41
N THR A 302 2.71 -1.48 -11.11
CA THR A 302 3.50 -2.56 -10.50
C THR A 302 4.72 -2.03 -9.75
N ILE A 303 5.50 -1.15 -10.38
CA ILE A 303 6.72 -0.58 -9.80
C ILE A 303 6.41 0.25 -8.55
N GLN A 304 5.27 0.94 -8.52
CA GLN A 304 4.86 1.73 -7.36
C GLN A 304 4.42 0.86 -6.17
N GLU A 305 3.77 -0.27 -6.43
CA GLU A 305 3.43 -1.24 -5.38
C GLU A 305 4.68 -1.88 -4.74
N GLU A 306 5.65 -2.28 -5.57
CA GLU A 306 6.93 -2.81 -5.09
C GLU A 306 7.70 -1.77 -4.27
N PHE A 307 7.79 -0.53 -4.75
CA PHE A 307 8.44 0.56 -4.03
C PHE A 307 7.80 0.82 -2.66
N ASN A 308 6.46 0.85 -2.57
CA ASN A 308 5.75 1.06 -1.30
C ASN A 308 6.08 -0.05 -0.28
N THR A 309 6.20 -1.29 -0.73
CA THR A 309 6.60 -2.42 0.12
C THR A 309 8.02 -2.24 0.66
N LEU A 310 8.95 -1.86 -0.21
CA LEU A 310 10.34 -1.60 0.19
C LEU A 310 10.46 -0.38 1.11
N ALA A 311 9.67 0.68 0.89
CA ALA A 311 9.64 1.85 1.76
C ALA A 311 9.18 1.49 3.18
N SER A 312 8.18 0.61 3.32
CA SER A 312 7.76 0.11 4.64
C SER A 312 8.87 -0.69 5.32
N ARG A 313 9.58 -1.54 4.58
CA ARG A 313 10.73 -2.31 5.10
C ARG A 313 11.87 -1.39 5.53
N TYR A 314 12.18 -0.36 4.73
CA TYR A 314 13.18 0.64 5.05
C TYR A 314 12.89 1.33 6.38
N ASN A 315 11.66 1.80 6.60
CA ASN A 315 11.28 2.46 7.86
C ASN A 315 11.50 1.56 9.09
N LEU A 316 11.16 0.26 8.97
CA LEU A 316 11.41 -0.72 10.03
C LEU A 316 12.91 -0.89 10.32
N LEU A 317 13.75 -0.94 9.28
CA LEU A 317 15.20 -1.07 9.44
C LEU A 317 15.82 0.19 10.04
N VAL A 318 15.33 1.39 9.68
CA VAL A 318 15.76 2.66 10.28
C VAL A 318 15.43 2.68 11.78
N GLU A 319 14.21 2.32 12.18
CA GLU A 319 13.81 2.26 13.60
C GLU A 319 14.72 1.32 14.40
N ARG A 320 14.99 0.13 13.85
CA ARG A 320 15.92 -0.82 14.49
C ARG A 320 17.36 -0.30 14.53
N ALA A 321 17.80 0.44 13.51
CA ALA A 321 19.13 1.05 13.45
C ALA A 321 19.29 2.20 14.44
N ASP A 322 18.27 3.04 14.62
CA ASP A 322 18.25 4.11 15.61
C ASP A 322 18.38 3.55 17.04
N ALA A 323 17.65 2.46 17.33
CA ALA A 323 17.75 1.78 18.61
C ALA A 323 19.17 1.22 18.87
N ALA A 324 19.82 0.64 17.85
CA ALA A 324 21.19 0.15 17.96
C ALA A 324 22.20 1.31 18.11
N THR A 325 22.07 2.37 17.30
CA THR A 325 23.00 3.51 17.27
C THR A 325 22.89 4.46 18.47
N ALA A 326 21.86 4.29 19.30
CA ALA A 326 21.77 4.93 20.60
C ALA A 326 22.85 4.45 21.59
N MET A 327 23.37 3.22 21.42
CA MET A 327 24.36 2.62 22.32
C MET A 327 25.61 2.13 21.61
N ILE A 328 25.53 1.81 20.32
CA ILE A 328 26.66 1.31 19.52
C ILE A 328 27.04 2.32 18.43
N GLU A 329 28.32 2.61 18.29
CA GLU A 329 28.85 3.41 17.19
C GLU A 329 29.15 2.51 15.97
N ASP A 330 28.19 2.39 15.06
CA ASP A 330 28.37 1.69 13.78
C ASP A 330 28.25 2.69 12.62
N ALA A 331 29.40 3.13 12.09
CA ALA A 331 29.47 4.10 11.00
C ALA A 331 28.83 3.62 9.69
N GLN A 332 28.60 2.31 9.52
CA GLN A 332 27.97 1.77 8.31
C GLN A 332 26.46 1.97 8.30
N LEU A 333 25.77 1.94 9.46
CA LEU A 333 24.31 2.06 9.51
C LEU A 333 23.81 3.42 8.97
N PRO A 334 24.39 4.58 9.35
CA PRO A 334 24.04 5.87 8.74
C PRO A 334 24.34 5.93 7.24
N GLN A 335 25.38 5.24 6.78
CA GLN A 335 25.70 5.16 5.35
C GLN A 335 24.62 4.40 4.58
N TYR A 336 24.12 3.27 5.10
CA TYR A 336 23.01 2.55 4.48
C TYR A 336 21.74 3.40 4.39
N ILE A 337 21.42 4.15 5.44
CA ILE A 337 20.29 5.09 5.44
C ILE A 337 20.46 6.11 4.31
N THR A 338 21.62 6.76 4.23
CA THR A 338 21.93 7.76 3.20
C THR A 338 21.88 7.17 1.78
N ASP A 339 22.44 5.96 1.58
CA ASP A 339 22.45 5.28 0.30
C ASP A 339 21.02 4.95 -0.19
N VAL A 340 20.15 4.47 0.71
CA VAL A 340 18.75 4.17 0.38
C VAL A 340 17.96 5.46 0.10
N GLU A 341 18.17 6.53 0.86
CA GLU A 341 17.54 7.84 0.59
C GLU A 341 17.93 8.38 -0.80
N ALA A 342 19.21 8.25 -1.18
CA ALA A 342 19.68 8.65 -2.50
C ALA A 342 19.02 7.83 -3.62
N LEU A 343 18.80 6.52 -3.40
CA LEU A 343 18.06 5.67 -4.34
C LEU A 343 16.57 6.03 -4.40
N ASN A 344 15.94 6.32 -3.26
CA ASN A 344 14.55 6.80 -3.21
C ASN A 344 14.38 8.11 -4.00
N ALA A 345 15.32 9.05 -3.90
CA ALA A 345 15.31 10.28 -4.68
C ALA A 345 15.37 10.01 -6.20
N LYS A 346 16.24 9.07 -6.63
CA LYS A 346 16.32 8.64 -8.04
C LYS A 346 15.03 7.99 -8.52
N TYR A 347 14.41 7.14 -7.70
CA TYR A 347 13.13 6.53 -8.00
C TYR A 347 12.06 7.58 -8.31
N TYR A 348 11.89 8.57 -7.41
CA TYR A 348 10.91 9.64 -7.62
C TYR A 348 11.20 10.46 -8.88
N GLN A 349 12.48 10.73 -9.16
CA GLN A 349 12.88 11.39 -10.40
C GLN A 349 12.51 10.58 -11.65
N TYR A 350 12.85 9.28 -11.70
CA TYR A 350 12.53 8.44 -12.84
C TYR A 350 11.03 8.26 -13.06
N VAL A 351 10.24 8.17 -11.99
CA VAL A 351 8.78 8.14 -12.09
C VAL A 351 8.23 9.47 -12.60
N HIS A 352 8.77 10.61 -12.15
CA HIS A 352 8.39 11.93 -12.63
C HIS A 352 8.69 12.09 -14.13
N ASP A 353 9.88 11.66 -14.55
CA ASP A 353 10.35 11.74 -15.94
C ASP A 353 9.76 10.62 -16.84
N SER A 354 8.84 9.79 -16.32
CA SER A 354 8.22 8.65 -17.02
C SER A 354 9.21 7.60 -17.54
N GLN A 355 10.37 7.47 -16.89
CA GLN A 355 11.41 6.49 -17.19
C GLN A 355 11.21 5.21 -16.36
N TYR A 356 10.10 4.50 -16.59
CA TYR A 356 9.69 3.37 -15.74
C TYR A 356 10.68 2.20 -15.72
N ASP A 357 11.39 1.93 -16.82
CA ASP A 357 12.46 0.91 -16.82
C ASP A 357 13.59 1.26 -15.84
N GLN A 358 13.99 2.53 -15.77
CA GLN A 358 15.01 3.02 -14.84
C GLN A 358 14.49 3.05 -13.40
N ALA A 359 13.21 3.41 -13.21
CA ALA A 359 12.55 3.32 -11.92
C ALA A 359 12.53 1.86 -11.40
N GLY A 360 12.22 0.88 -12.26
CA GLY A 360 12.24 -0.54 -11.93
C GLY A 360 13.64 -1.05 -11.56
N LEU A 361 14.67 -0.66 -12.33
CA LEU A 361 16.07 -0.95 -11.95
C LEU A 361 16.44 -0.35 -10.60
N THR A 362 15.98 0.87 -10.31
CA THR A 362 16.23 1.55 -9.03
C THR A 362 15.52 0.85 -7.87
N VAL A 363 14.29 0.37 -8.06
CA VAL A 363 13.58 -0.48 -7.08
C VAL A 363 14.38 -1.74 -6.76
N GLY A 364 14.94 -2.41 -7.79
CA GLY A 364 15.83 -3.55 -7.59
C GLY A 364 17.08 -3.21 -6.78
N GLN A 365 17.69 -2.04 -7.02
CA GLN A 365 18.83 -1.55 -6.24
C GLN A 365 18.45 -1.24 -4.79
N ILE A 366 17.28 -0.64 -4.55
CA ILE A 366 16.76 -0.40 -3.20
C ILE A 366 16.61 -1.73 -2.46
N SER A 367 15.99 -2.73 -3.08
CA SER A 367 15.82 -4.06 -2.46
C SER A 367 17.15 -4.67 -2.06
N SER A 368 18.12 -4.71 -2.98
CA SER A 368 19.46 -5.24 -2.70
C SER A 368 20.16 -4.48 -1.57
N LYS A 369 20.00 -3.15 -1.53
CA LYS A 369 20.63 -2.32 -0.49
C LYS A 369 19.97 -2.51 0.88
N LEU A 370 18.65 -2.73 0.92
CA LEU A 370 17.92 -3.09 2.13
C LEU A 370 18.30 -4.49 2.64
N ASP A 371 18.59 -5.45 1.76
CA ASP A 371 19.10 -6.76 2.15
C ASP A 371 20.49 -6.65 2.81
N GLU A 372 21.38 -5.82 2.25
CA GLU A 372 22.67 -5.53 2.86
C GLU A 372 22.52 -4.79 4.20
N PHE A 373 21.61 -3.82 4.28
CA PHE A 373 21.34 -3.06 5.50
C PHE A 373 20.83 -3.98 6.61
N GLU A 374 19.85 -4.82 6.32
CA GLU A 374 19.31 -5.80 7.27
C GLU A 374 20.36 -6.80 7.73
N SER A 375 21.19 -7.32 6.82
CA SER A 375 22.27 -8.25 7.17
C SER A 375 23.30 -7.61 8.11
N ARG A 376 23.70 -6.35 7.85
CA ARG A 376 24.60 -5.61 8.75
C ARG A 376 23.95 -5.35 10.10
N LEU A 377 22.68 -4.94 10.08
CA LEU A 377 21.92 -4.69 11.29
C LEU A 377 21.79 -5.96 12.14
N ASP A 378 21.47 -7.10 11.53
CA ASP A 378 21.38 -8.39 12.21
C ASP A 378 22.73 -8.79 12.83
N ALA A 379 23.85 -8.59 12.11
CA ALA A 379 25.18 -8.80 12.66
C ALA A 379 25.46 -7.91 13.88
N THR A 380 25.08 -6.63 13.83
CA THR A 380 25.19 -5.72 14.98
C THR A 380 24.27 -6.16 16.14
N TYR A 381 23.09 -6.72 15.84
CA TYR A 381 22.14 -7.22 16.84
C TYR A 381 22.58 -8.52 17.52
N VAL A 382 23.39 -9.35 16.87
CA VAL A 382 23.96 -10.57 17.50
C VAL A 382 24.77 -10.21 18.75
N ASP A 383 25.54 -9.11 18.69
CA ASP A 383 26.37 -8.66 19.82
C ASP A 383 25.58 -7.74 20.78
N PHE A 384 24.60 -7.01 20.27
CA PHE A 384 23.77 -6.08 21.05
C PHE A 384 22.66 -6.75 21.88
N GLY A 385 22.03 -7.81 21.37
CA GLY A 385 20.91 -8.49 22.05
C GLY A 385 21.27 -8.95 23.47
N PRO A 386 22.37 -9.70 23.66
CA PRO A 386 22.83 -10.11 24.98
C PRO A 386 23.18 -8.92 25.90
N LEU A 387 23.72 -7.82 25.36
CA LEU A 387 24.04 -6.63 26.14
C LEU A 387 22.78 -6.01 26.77
N ILE A 388 21.71 -5.81 26.00
CA ILE A 388 20.44 -5.27 26.50
C ILE A 388 19.79 -6.22 27.51
N GLN A 389 19.80 -7.51 27.20
CA GLN A 389 19.23 -8.53 28.08
C GLN A 389 19.97 -8.56 29.43
N ASN A 390 21.30 -8.61 29.42
CA ASN A 390 22.11 -8.66 30.63
C ASN A 390 22.04 -7.34 31.41
N LYS A 391 22.01 -6.18 30.74
CA LYS A 391 21.79 -4.88 31.39
C LYS A 391 20.46 -4.84 32.15
N THR A 392 19.40 -5.35 31.53
CA THR A 392 18.06 -5.39 32.12
C THR A 392 17.99 -6.39 33.29
N ASP A 393 18.59 -7.57 33.14
CA ASP A 393 18.67 -8.56 34.22
C ASP A 393 19.50 -8.03 35.40
N ALA A 394 20.66 -7.42 35.15
CA ALA A 394 21.49 -6.81 36.18
C ALA A 394 20.73 -5.75 36.99
N LEU A 395 20.01 -4.84 36.33
CA LEU A 395 19.20 -3.84 37.01
C LEU A 395 18.11 -4.49 37.87
N THR A 396 17.39 -5.45 37.29
CA THR A 396 16.32 -6.19 37.98
C THR A 396 16.85 -6.90 39.23
N LYS A 397 18.00 -7.56 39.15
CA LYS A 397 18.62 -8.23 40.32
C LYS A 397 19.12 -7.24 41.37
N LEU A 398 19.65 -6.09 40.96
CA LEU A 398 20.08 -5.04 41.88
C LEU A 398 18.91 -4.43 42.65
N ASP A 399 17.85 -4.04 41.96
CA ASP A 399 16.66 -3.47 42.59
C ASP A 399 15.99 -4.48 43.54
N ARG A 400 16.01 -5.77 43.18
CA ARG A 400 15.58 -6.84 44.08
C ARG A 400 16.47 -6.98 45.31
N ALA A 401 17.79 -6.92 45.16
CA ALA A 401 18.71 -7.00 46.28
C ALA A 401 18.52 -5.81 47.25
N ASP A 402 18.30 -4.62 46.71
CA ASP A 402 18.01 -3.37 47.44
C ASP A 402 16.75 -3.48 48.29
N ALA A 403 15.73 -4.15 47.78
CA ALA A 403 14.48 -4.35 48.51
C ALA A 403 14.56 -5.40 49.64
N ILE A 404 15.62 -6.23 49.70
CA ILE A 404 15.74 -7.34 50.67
C ILE A 404 16.87 -7.10 51.68
N ILE A 405 17.96 -6.44 51.27
CA ILE A 405 19.12 -6.19 52.11
C ILE A 405 18.88 -4.91 52.91
N GLU A 406 18.79 -5.04 54.24
CA GLU A 406 18.58 -3.90 55.13
C GLU A 406 19.90 -3.18 55.43
N ASP A 407 19.84 -1.88 55.73
CA ASP A 407 21.01 -1.08 56.13
C ASP A 407 21.74 -1.64 57.37
N ALA A 408 21.02 -2.37 58.22
CA ALA A 408 21.59 -3.07 59.38
C ALA A 408 22.54 -4.21 58.98
N ASP A 409 22.43 -4.78 57.77
CA ASP A 409 23.32 -5.80 57.23
C ASP A 409 24.58 -5.15 56.60
N VAL A 410 25.36 -4.46 57.43
CA VAL A 410 26.49 -3.58 57.03
C VAL A 410 27.37 -4.15 55.90
N THR A 411 27.75 -5.43 55.98
CA THR A 411 28.60 -6.06 54.96
C THR A 411 27.87 -6.27 53.63
N MET A 412 26.60 -6.71 53.67
CA MET A 412 25.81 -6.95 52.46
C MET A 412 25.39 -5.63 51.79
N SER A 413 25.02 -4.61 52.58
CA SER A 413 24.71 -3.28 52.08
C SER A 413 25.94 -2.63 51.39
N ALA A 414 27.14 -2.83 51.94
CA ALA A 414 28.39 -2.40 51.31
C ALA A 414 28.78 -3.18 50.04
N ASP A 415 28.43 -4.47 49.95
CA ASP A 415 28.59 -5.26 48.71
C ASP A 415 27.60 -4.78 47.63
N LEU A 416 26.33 -4.56 47.99
CA LEU A 416 25.29 -4.07 47.08
C LEU A 416 25.62 -2.68 46.52
N SER A 417 26.06 -1.75 47.38
CA SER A 417 26.47 -0.40 46.96
C SER A 417 27.58 -0.46 45.91
N ARG A 418 28.57 -1.34 46.09
CA ARG A 418 29.64 -1.53 45.10
C ARG A 418 29.14 -2.06 43.76
N LEU A 419 28.13 -2.94 43.76
CA LEU A 419 27.53 -3.42 42.52
C LEU A 419 26.72 -2.32 41.80
N ARG A 420 25.99 -1.48 42.54
CA ARG A 420 25.31 -0.28 41.99
C ARG A 420 26.29 0.71 41.38
N ASP A 421 27.42 0.96 42.04
CA ASP A 421 28.48 1.83 41.52
C ASP A 421 29.06 1.28 40.22
N ARG A 422 29.31 -0.04 40.15
CA ARG A 422 29.76 -0.71 38.92
C ARG A 422 28.72 -0.62 37.80
N TYR A 423 27.44 -0.88 38.10
CA TYR A 423 26.35 -0.76 37.13
C TYR A 423 26.28 0.66 36.54
N THR A 424 26.39 1.67 37.41
CA THR A 424 26.34 3.09 37.03
C THR A 424 27.55 3.46 36.18
N ALA A 425 28.74 3.02 36.55
CA ALA A 425 29.97 3.26 35.77
C ALA A 425 29.88 2.67 34.36
N ILE A 426 29.37 1.43 34.23
CA ILE A 426 29.16 0.79 32.93
C ILE A 426 28.08 1.52 32.13
N SER A 427 26.98 1.93 32.77
CA SER A 427 25.91 2.68 32.12
C SER A 427 26.38 4.04 31.59
N ILE A 428 27.25 4.73 32.32
CA ILE A 428 27.89 5.97 31.87
C ILE A 428 28.80 5.70 30.67
N ALA A 429 29.60 4.63 30.69
CA ALA A 429 30.45 4.28 29.54
C ALA A 429 29.62 4.01 28.27
N LEU A 430 28.48 3.31 28.40
CA LEU A 430 27.53 3.09 27.30
C LEU A 430 26.88 4.38 26.77
N SER A 431 26.72 5.40 27.62
CA SER A 431 26.19 6.70 27.17
C SER A 431 27.14 7.43 26.21
N ALA A 432 28.43 7.09 26.20
CA ALA A 432 29.39 7.60 25.22
C ALA A 432 29.34 6.86 23.87
N LYS A 433 28.47 5.85 23.74
CA LYS A 433 28.42 4.85 22.65
C LYS A 433 29.68 4.00 22.61
N ILE A 434 29.52 2.71 22.33
CA ILE A 434 30.60 1.72 22.31
C ILE A 434 30.72 1.10 20.92
N THR A 435 31.85 0.50 20.56
CA THR A 435 31.92 -0.21 19.28
C THR A 435 31.22 -1.58 19.37
N PRO A 436 30.79 -2.19 18.24
CA PRO A 436 30.22 -3.54 18.25
C PRO A 436 31.13 -4.58 18.94
N GLU A 437 32.45 -4.45 18.77
CA GLU A 437 33.44 -5.36 19.35
C GLU A 437 33.55 -5.25 20.88
N GLU A 438 33.16 -4.11 21.46
CA GLU A 438 33.16 -3.88 22.90
C GLU A 438 31.88 -4.41 23.57
N ALA A 439 30.79 -4.57 22.82
CA ALA A 439 29.48 -4.96 23.35
C ALA A 439 29.50 -6.29 24.14
N PRO A 440 30.17 -7.38 23.69
CA PRO A 440 30.26 -8.62 24.45
C PRO A 440 30.97 -8.45 25.81
N ALA A 441 31.98 -7.58 25.88
CA ALA A 441 32.71 -7.34 27.13
C ALA A 441 31.85 -6.61 28.16
N TYR A 442 31.01 -5.66 27.73
CA TYR A 442 30.04 -5.00 28.61
C TYR A 442 28.87 -5.92 29.00
N ALA A 443 28.39 -6.76 28.07
CA ALA A 443 27.37 -7.77 28.36
C ALA A 443 27.82 -8.73 29.48
N ALA A 444 29.06 -9.20 29.43
CA ALA A 444 29.65 -10.06 30.46
C ALA A 444 29.79 -9.33 31.82
N GLN A 445 30.09 -8.03 31.81
CA GLN A 445 30.16 -7.26 33.06
C GLN A 445 28.79 -7.07 33.71
N TYR A 446 27.73 -6.86 32.93
CA TYR A 446 26.37 -6.86 33.48
C TYR A 446 25.94 -8.23 33.99
N GLU A 447 26.28 -9.31 33.27
CA GLU A 447 26.02 -10.69 33.72
C GLU A 447 26.72 -10.98 35.07
N ASP A 448 27.96 -10.53 35.23
CA ASP A 448 28.69 -10.64 36.50
C ASP A 448 27.99 -9.86 37.63
N ILE A 449 27.49 -8.65 37.36
CA ILE A 449 26.69 -7.88 38.33
C ILE A 449 25.42 -8.63 38.71
N ALA A 450 24.67 -9.15 37.73
CA ALA A 450 23.44 -9.90 37.96
C ALA A 450 23.70 -11.17 38.80
N THR A 451 24.81 -11.86 38.51
CA THR A 451 25.25 -13.06 39.23
C THR A 451 25.62 -12.73 40.68
N GLN A 452 26.40 -11.68 40.90
CA GLN A 452 26.80 -11.26 42.25
C GLN A 452 25.61 -10.74 43.07
N ALA A 453 24.70 -9.97 42.45
CA ALA A 453 23.46 -9.53 43.10
C ALA A 453 22.59 -10.74 43.50
N SER A 454 22.47 -11.74 42.62
CA SER A 454 21.76 -12.99 42.93
C SER A 454 22.41 -13.76 44.08
N ALA A 455 23.74 -13.80 44.14
CA ALA A 455 24.48 -14.42 45.24
C ALA A 455 24.25 -13.71 46.58
N LEU A 456 24.14 -12.37 46.59
CA LEU A 456 23.79 -11.60 47.79
C LEU A 456 22.37 -11.92 48.28
N ILE A 457 21.41 -11.97 47.36
CA ILE A 457 20.01 -12.34 47.66
C ILE A 457 19.95 -13.74 48.29
N GLU A 458 20.63 -14.73 47.71
CA GLU A 458 20.63 -16.10 48.23
C GLU A 458 21.38 -16.22 49.57
N LYS A 459 22.48 -15.50 49.75
CA LYS A 459 23.19 -15.44 51.05
C LYS A 459 22.30 -14.87 52.16
N LYS A 460 21.54 -13.82 51.86
CA LYS A 460 20.56 -13.23 52.79
C LYS A 460 19.46 -14.23 53.14
N ARG A 461 18.92 -14.94 52.14
CA ARG A 461 17.95 -16.03 52.33
C ARG A 461 18.46 -17.12 53.26
N GLN A 462 19.70 -17.57 53.09
CA GLN A 462 20.30 -18.62 53.93
C GLN A 462 20.47 -18.17 55.38
N LEU A 463 20.97 -16.95 55.61
CA LEU A 463 21.10 -16.39 56.96
C LEU A 463 19.76 -16.27 57.68
N GLU A 464 18.69 -15.93 56.95
CA GLU A 464 17.34 -15.85 57.52
C GLU A 464 16.74 -17.23 57.82
N ALA A 465 17.04 -18.24 57.00
CA ALA A 465 16.63 -19.62 57.28
C ALA A 465 17.29 -20.18 58.56
N GLU A 466 18.48 -19.69 58.90
CA GLU A 466 19.26 -20.15 60.07
C GLU A 466 18.95 -19.39 61.37
N ARG A 467 18.29 -18.21 61.32
CA ARG A 467 18.30 -17.25 62.44
C ARG A 467 17.37 -17.53 63.64
N VAL A 468 16.40 -18.46 63.59
CA VAL A 468 15.62 -18.87 64.80
C VAL A 468 15.13 -20.32 64.67
N PRO A 469 15.25 -21.18 65.70
CA PRO A 469 14.58 -22.49 65.69
C PRO A 469 13.08 -22.29 65.53
N GLN A 470 12.51 -22.74 64.42
CA GLN A 470 11.12 -22.53 64.04
C GLN A 470 10.12 -22.92 65.16
N LEU A 471 10.46 -23.95 65.95
CA LEU A 471 9.72 -24.38 67.13
C LEU A 471 9.53 -23.27 68.18
N LEU A 472 10.55 -22.43 68.41
CA LEU A 472 10.54 -21.38 69.43
C LEU A 472 9.72 -20.17 68.97
N SER A 473 9.87 -19.76 67.70
CA SER A 473 9.10 -18.66 67.10
C SER A 473 7.61 -19.04 67.01
N ASP A 474 7.27 -20.24 66.53
CA ASP A 474 5.88 -20.71 66.44
C ASP A 474 5.21 -20.81 67.83
N THR A 475 5.94 -21.29 68.84
CA THR A 475 5.42 -21.38 70.22
C THR A 475 5.20 -19.99 70.84
N MET A 476 6.16 -19.08 70.69
CA MET A 476 6.03 -17.71 71.20
C MET A 476 4.97 -16.91 70.45
N ARG A 477 4.81 -17.12 69.13
CA ARG A 477 3.71 -16.56 68.33
C ARG A 477 2.36 -17.08 68.81
N GLY A 478 2.22 -18.39 69.04
CA GLY A 478 0.99 -18.99 69.55
C GLY A 478 0.59 -18.44 70.94
N ILE A 479 1.55 -18.34 71.85
CA ILE A 479 1.32 -17.76 73.20
C ILE A 479 0.99 -16.27 73.09
N SER A 480 1.74 -15.50 72.30
CA SER A 480 1.53 -14.07 72.10
C SER A 480 0.18 -13.77 71.47
N MET A 481 -0.25 -14.56 70.47
CA MET A 481 -1.58 -14.43 69.87
C MET A 481 -2.70 -14.79 70.84
N THR A 482 -2.49 -15.81 71.68
CA THR A 482 -3.46 -16.18 72.73
C THR A 482 -3.60 -15.05 73.76
N VAL A 483 -2.50 -14.45 74.20
CA VAL A 483 -2.50 -13.30 75.11
C VAL A 483 -3.12 -12.08 74.45
N LEU A 484 -2.74 -11.76 73.21
CA LEU A 484 -3.28 -10.64 72.45
C LEU A 484 -4.79 -10.78 72.25
N ASN A 485 -5.28 -11.95 71.85
CA ASN A 485 -6.72 -12.19 71.66
C ASN A 485 -7.48 -12.14 72.99
N SER A 486 -6.89 -12.63 74.08
CA SER A 486 -7.49 -12.61 75.41
C SER A 486 -7.56 -11.20 76.01
N VAL A 487 -6.63 -10.31 75.64
CA VAL A 487 -6.57 -8.92 76.15
C VAL A 487 -7.30 -7.95 75.23
N SER A 488 -7.18 -8.10 73.91
CA SER A 488 -7.76 -7.18 72.92
C SER A 488 -9.28 -7.30 72.79
N GLY A 489 -9.84 -8.49 72.96
CA GLY A 489 -11.30 -8.72 72.89
C GLY A 489 -12.07 -7.94 73.97
N PRO A 490 -11.74 -8.09 75.27
CA PRO A 490 -12.39 -7.34 76.35
C PRO A 490 -12.17 -5.83 76.30
N LEU A 491 -11.07 -5.36 75.70
CA LEU A 491 -10.72 -3.94 75.59
C LEU A 491 -11.29 -3.26 74.33
N GLY A 492 -12.00 -4.00 73.47
CA GLY A 492 -12.60 -3.44 72.25
C GLY A 492 -11.58 -2.88 71.24
N VAL A 493 -10.35 -3.40 71.26
CA VAL A 493 -9.29 -2.95 70.36
C VAL A 493 -9.65 -3.37 68.94
N LYS A 494 -9.78 -2.39 68.03
CA LYS A 494 -10.08 -2.63 66.61
C LYS A 494 -8.97 -3.46 65.96
N GLU A 495 -9.33 -4.24 64.95
CA GLU A 495 -8.40 -5.12 64.23
C GLU A 495 -7.19 -4.36 63.65
N THR A 496 -7.40 -3.12 63.20
CA THR A 496 -6.36 -2.21 62.70
C THR A 496 -5.38 -1.75 63.79
N ASP A 497 -5.84 -1.70 65.04
CA ASP A 497 -5.08 -1.17 66.18
C ASP A 497 -4.34 -2.28 66.95
N LYS A 498 -4.73 -3.55 66.74
CA LYS A 498 -4.06 -4.72 67.31
C LYS A 498 -2.59 -4.84 66.88
N ARG A 499 -2.25 -4.33 65.69
CA ARG A 499 -0.87 -4.25 65.19
C ARG A 499 0.01 -3.33 66.06
N ALA A 500 -0.51 -2.21 66.54
CA ALA A 500 0.25 -1.31 67.42
C ALA A 500 0.47 -1.91 68.81
N TRP A 501 -0.46 -2.76 69.27
CA TRP A 501 -0.34 -3.47 70.55
C TRP A 501 0.67 -4.61 70.52
N ILE A 502 0.88 -5.25 69.36
CA ILE A 502 1.70 -6.46 69.28
C ILE A 502 3.18 -6.24 69.60
N ALA A 503 3.70 -5.03 69.38
CA ALA A 503 5.08 -4.67 69.73
C ALA A 503 5.36 -4.85 71.25
N ASN A 504 4.32 -4.74 72.10
CA ASN A 504 4.47 -4.84 73.55
C ASN A 504 4.09 -6.22 74.11
N VAL A 505 3.40 -7.07 73.35
CA VAL A 505 2.94 -8.39 73.84
C VAL A 505 4.10 -9.35 74.15
N PRO A 506 5.16 -9.45 73.33
CA PRO A 506 6.33 -10.26 73.65
C PRO A 506 6.97 -9.90 74.99
N ILE A 507 7.02 -8.61 75.34
CA ILE A 507 7.54 -8.14 76.64
C ILE A 507 6.71 -8.72 77.79
N ILE A 508 5.38 -8.64 77.68
CA ILE A 508 4.46 -9.12 78.71
C ILE A 508 4.61 -10.64 78.88
N VAL A 509 4.73 -11.39 77.77
CA VAL A 509 4.91 -12.86 77.79
C VAL A 509 6.24 -13.24 78.42
N ILE A 510 7.35 -12.59 78.02
CA ILE A 510 8.69 -12.84 78.57
C ILE A 510 8.70 -12.56 80.07
N VAL A 511 8.17 -11.40 80.50
CA VAL A 511 8.09 -11.04 81.92
C VAL A 511 7.26 -12.06 82.72
N PHE A 512 6.15 -12.54 82.16
CA PHE A 512 5.33 -13.55 82.83
C PHE A 512 6.05 -14.90 82.97
N VAL A 513 6.77 -15.35 81.94
CA VAL A 513 7.59 -16.56 81.98
C VAL A 513 8.73 -16.41 83.00
N ASP A 514 9.40 -15.26 83.03
CA ASP A 514 10.45 -14.96 84.01
C ASP A 514 9.92 -15.01 85.45
N ILE A 515 8.72 -14.44 85.69
CA ILE A 515 8.05 -14.53 86.99
C ILE A 515 7.75 -15.98 87.36
N LEU A 516 7.27 -16.81 86.43
CA LEU A 516 7.00 -18.23 86.70
C LEU A 516 8.27 -19.01 87.04
N ILE A 517 9.37 -18.78 86.30
CA ILE A 517 10.66 -19.43 86.57
C ILE A 517 11.19 -19.00 87.93
N LEU A 518 11.13 -17.70 88.25
CA LEU A 518 11.54 -17.18 89.55
C LEU A 518 10.65 -17.68 90.70
N ALA A 519 9.34 -17.81 90.47
CA ALA A 519 8.41 -18.37 91.45
C ALA A 519 8.67 -19.86 91.69
N ALA A 520 8.92 -20.64 90.63
CA ALA A 520 9.27 -22.05 90.72
C ALA A 520 10.62 -22.26 91.42
N PHE A 521 11.62 -21.43 91.09
CA PHE A 521 12.92 -21.42 91.76
C PHE A 521 12.78 -21.06 93.24
N SER A 522 11.99 -20.03 93.56
CA SER A 522 11.71 -19.62 94.93
C SER A 522 10.99 -20.74 95.70
N ALA A 523 9.97 -21.37 95.11
CA ALA A 523 9.26 -22.49 95.71
C ALA A 523 10.19 -23.70 95.96
N ALA A 524 11.06 -24.03 95.00
CA ALA A 524 12.07 -25.09 95.14
C ALA A 524 13.08 -24.76 96.24
N PHE A 525 13.54 -23.51 96.29
CA PHE A 525 14.43 -23.02 97.35
C PHE A 525 13.77 -23.12 98.73
N PHE A 526 12.55 -22.60 98.89
CA PHE A 526 11.81 -22.69 100.14
C PHE A 526 11.52 -24.13 100.55
N PHE A 527 11.15 -25.01 99.61
CA PHE A 527 10.93 -26.43 99.87
C PHE A 527 12.21 -27.13 100.35
N LEU A 528 13.36 -26.86 99.72
CA LEU A 528 14.65 -27.41 100.13
C LEU A 528 15.12 -26.88 101.48
N VAL A 529 14.89 -25.59 101.77
CA VAL A 529 15.16 -24.97 103.07
C VAL A 529 14.31 -25.62 104.17
N LEU A 530 13.01 -25.84 103.92
CA LEU A 530 12.10 -26.48 104.87
C LEU A 530 12.45 -27.96 105.13
N ARG A 531 12.90 -28.69 104.09
CA ARG A 531 13.23 -30.12 104.21
C ARG A 531 14.59 -30.38 104.87
N SER A 532 15.55 -29.46 104.72
CA SER A 532 16.95 -29.65 105.13
C SER A 532 17.47 -28.49 106.00
N THR A 533 16.65 -28.04 106.95
CA THR A 533 16.87 -26.84 107.79
C THR A 533 18.26 -26.76 108.44
N LYS A 534 18.81 -27.87 108.97
CA LYS A 534 20.13 -27.90 109.61
C LYS A 534 21.30 -27.71 108.64
N GLU A 535 21.19 -28.19 107.41
CA GLU A 535 22.25 -28.10 106.41
C GLU A 535 22.23 -26.75 105.69
N PHE A 536 21.04 -26.18 105.46
CA PHE A 536 20.88 -24.89 104.79
C PHE A 536 21.23 -23.67 105.65
N MET A 537 21.23 -23.80 106.99
CA MET A 537 21.70 -22.74 107.90
C MET A 537 23.23 -22.56 107.92
N LYS A 538 23.98 -23.44 107.23
CA LYS A 538 25.43 -23.25 107.09
C LYS A 538 25.69 -22.06 106.14
N PRO A 539 26.52 -21.07 106.54
CA PRO A 539 26.77 -19.88 105.74
C PRO A 539 27.23 -20.18 104.29
N LYS A 540 28.02 -21.24 104.11
CA LYS A 540 28.50 -21.67 102.79
C LYS A 540 27.37 -22.13 101.85
N VAL A 541 26.37 -22.84 102.37
CA VAL A 541 25.24 -23.33 101.56
C VAL A 541 24.34 -22.17 101.15
N MET A 542 24.05 -21.25 102.08
CA MET A 542 23.25 -20.05 101.79
C MET A 542 23.94 -19.12 100.79
N GLN A 543 25.27 -18.96 100.88
CA GLN A 543 26.07 -18.22 99.90
C GLN A 543 26.04 -18.88 98.51
N SER A 544 26.17 -20.21 98.42
CA SER A 544 26.07 -20.92 97.14
C SER A 544 24.72 -20.72 96.47
N TRP A 545 23.62 -20.75 97.21
CA TRP A 545 22.29 -20.47 96.66
C TRP A 545 22.08 -19.01 96.25
N GLY A 546 22.67 -18.07 96.99
CA GLY A 546 22.71 -16.66 96.58
C GLY A 546 23.44 -16.47 95.25
N ILE A 547 24.59 -17.14 95.06
CA ILE A 547 25.33 -17.13 93.80
C ILE A 547 24.51 -17.79 92.67
N ILE A 548 23.88 -18.95 92.93
CA ILE A 548 23.01 -19.62 91.95
C ILE A 548 21.85 -18.70 91.54
N GLY A 549 21.23 -18.00 92.49
CA GLY A 549 20.16 -17.04 92.21
C GLY A 549 20.63 -15.86 91.36
N ILE A 550 21.80 -15.30 91.62
CA ILE A 550 22.39 -14.22 90.81
C ILE A 550 22.71 -14.72 89.39
N VAL A 551 23.32 -15.90 89.25
CA VAL A 551 23.63 -16.50 87.95
C VAL A 551 22.35 -16.79 87.17
N LEU A 552 21.31 -17.32 87.84
CA LEU A 552 20.00 -17.56 87.24
C LEU A 552 19.36 -16.26 86.75
N LEU A 553 19.40 -15.19 87.55
CA LEU A 553 18.88 -13.88 87.16
C LEU A 553 19.62 -13.28 85.96
N LEU A 554 20.95 -13.41 85.91
CA LEU A 554 21.75 -12.95 84.78
C LEU A 554 21.49 -13.78 83.51
N LEU A 555 21.36 -15.10 83.64
CA LEU A 555 21.00 -15.97 82.54
C LEU A 555 19.59 -15.67 82.02
N LEU A 556 18.61 -15.51 82.92
CA LEU A 556 17.25 -15.10 82.56
C LEU A 556 17.26 -13.74 81.88
N ALA A 557 17.90 -12.71 82.46
CA ALA A 557 17.98 -11.39 81.84
C ALA A 557 18.65 -11.42 80.45
N GLY A 558 19.72 -12.21 80.29
CA GLY A 558 20.40 -12.38 79.00
C GLY A 558 19.54 -13.12 77.97
N LEU A 559 18.89 -14.21 78.36
CA LEU A 559 17.96 -14.97 77.50
C LEU A 559 16.73 -14.13 77.13
N SER A 560 16.13 -13.45 78.10
CA SER A 560 14.97 -12.57 77.92
C SER A 560 15.31 -11.38 77.02
N TYR A 561 16.49 -10.78 77.17
CA TYR A 561 16.96 -9.74 76.26
C TYR A 561 17.18 -10.27 74.83
N ALA A 562 17.85 -11.41 74.69
CA ALA A 562 18.06 -12.03 73.38
C ALA A 562 16.74 -12.38 72.69
N LEU A 563 15.80 -12.98 73.43
CA LEU A 563 14.45 -13.30 72.95
C LEU A 563 13.66 -12.04 72.59
N TYR A 564 13.71 -11.01 73.43
CA TYR A 564 13.09 -9.72 73.15
C TYR A 564 13.64 -9.10 71.87
N SER A 565 14.96 -9.03 71.72
CA SER A 565 15.59 -8.45 70.51
C SER A 565 15.23 -9.23 69.23
N SER A 566 15.13 -10.56 69.32
CA SER A 566 14.74 -11.41 68.19
C SER A 566 13.26 -11.26 67.83
N LEU A 567 12.39 -11.25 68.84
CA LEU A 567 10.93 -11.12 68.64
C LEU A 567 10.54 -9.72 68.19
N VAL A 568 11.18 -8.66 68.71
CA VAL A 568 10.92 -7.29 68.23
C VAL A 568 11.27 -7.18 66.75
N ALA A 569 12.42 -7.71 66.33
CA ALA A 569 12.80 -7.75 64.92
C ALA A 569 11.77 -8.48 64.05
N GLU A 570 11.26 -9.66 64.47
CA GLU A 570 10.20 -10.39 63.74
C GLU A 570 8.83 -9.69 63.77
N THR A 571 8.54 -8.88 64.79
CA THR A 571 7.25 -8.16 64.94
C THR A 571 7.19 -6.85 64.18
N SER A 572 8.33 -6.17 63.95
CA SER A 572 8.38 -4.86 63.28
C SER A 572 8.40 -4.97 61.75
N SER A 573 9.07 -5.99 61.22
CA SER A 573 9.16 -6.26 59.78
C SER A 573 9.66 -7.69 59.55
N ALA A 574 8.95 -8.44 58.72
CA ALA A 574 9.42 -9.71 58.20
C ALA A 574 10.14 -9.51 56.87
N SER A 575 10.96 -10.47 56.46
CA SER A 575 11.51 -10.51 55.11
C SER A 575 10.49 -11.07 54.10
N SER A 576 10.71 -10.78 52.82
CA SER A 576 9.94 -11.38 51.72
C SER A 576 10.02 -12.91 51.73
N PHE A 577 11.17 -13.48 52.10
CA PHE A 577 11.35 -14.93 52.22
C PHE A 577 10.50 -15.55 53.33
N ALA A 578 10.42 -14.89 54.49
CA ALA A 578 9.58 -15.33 55.60
C ALA A 578 8.09 -15.32 55.22
N PHE A 579 7.65 -14.30 54.47
CA PHE A 579 6.30 -14.24 53.91
C PHE A 579 6.07 -15.38 52.91
N MET A 580 6.96 -15.57 51.93
CA MET A 580 6.80 -16.59 50.89
C MET A 580 6.81 -18.02 51.45
N LYS A 581 7.59 -18.27 52.50
CA LYS A 581 7.57 -19.56 53.22
C LYS A 581 6.18 -19.86 53.78
N GLN A 582 5.50 -18.87 54.36
CA GLN A 582 4.15 -19.03 54.91
C GLN A 582 3.09 -19.10 53.80
N ALA A 583 3.23 -18.32 52.73
CA ALA A 583 2.37 -18.38 51.54
C ALA A 583 2.41 -19.77 50.87
N LYS A 584 3.61 -20.33 50.66
CA LYS A 584 3.80 -21.68 50.12
C LYS A 584 3.22 -22.77 51.02
N ALA A 585 3.33 -22.61 52.34
CA ALA A 585 2.74 -23.57 53.28
C ALA A 585 1.21 -23.62 53.21
N GLN A 586 0.55 -22.50 52.88
CA GLN A 586 -0.92 -22.42 52.80
C GLN A 586 -1.49 -22.63 51.39
N THR A 587 -0.65 -22.62 50.34
CA THR A 587 -1.04 -22.83 48.92
C THR A 587 -2.06 -21.84 48.35
N ALA A 588 -2.41 -20.79 49.11
CA ALA A 588 -3.36 -19.75 48.70
C ALA A 588 -2.96 -18.38 49.28
N VAL A 589 -3.21 -17.31 48.53
CA VAL A 589 -2.98 -15.91 48.91
C VAL A 589 -4.15 -15.03 48.49
N SER A 590 -4.55 -14.08 49.32
CA SER A 590 -5.53 -13.04 48.96
C SER A 590 -4.84 -11.76 48.50
N LEU A 591 -5.12 -11.31 47.28
CA LEU A 591 -4.57 -10.08 46.71
C LEU A 591 -5.59 -8.93 46.82
N PHE A 592 -5.30 -7.94 47.64
CA PHE A 592 -6.10 -6.74 47.84
C PHE A 592 -5.53 -5.57 47.03
N VAL A 593 -6.37 -4.94 46.20
CA VAL A 593 -5.98 -3.77 45.38
C VAL A 593 -6.79 -2.56 45.84
N GLU A 594 -6.15 -1.62 46.55
CA GLU A 594 -6.77 -0.42 47.10
C GLU A 594 -6.58 0.79 46.18
N ARG A 595 -7.67 1.22 45.54
CA ARG A 595 -7.73 2.37 44.63
C ARG A 595 -8.23 3.62 45.37
N LEU A 596 -7.64 4.78 45.05
CA LEU A 596 -8.11 6.10 45.51
C LEU A 596 -8.98 6.82 44.47
N SER A 597 -8.78 6.54 43.17
CA SER A 597 -9.56 7.09 42.06
C SER A 597 -9.51 6.16 40.83
N ALA A 598 -10.34 6.43 39.80
CA ALA A 598 -10.33 5.68 38.54
C ALA A 598 -9.07 5.94 37.68
N ASP A 599 -8.44 7.11 37.85
CA ASP A 599 -7.28 7.54 37.05
C ASP A 599 -5.97 6.89 37.53
N ASP A 600 -5.91 6.44 38.78
CA ASP A 600 -4.76 5.72 39.38
C ASP A 600 -4.76 4.21 39.11
N ALA A 601 -5.81 3.70 38.43
CA ALA A 601 -6.07 2.27 38.32
C ALA A 601 -5.10 1.51 37.41
N THR A 602 -4.60 2.14 36.33
CA THR A 602 -3.86 1.40 35.30
C THR A 602 -2.53 0.83 35.79
N ALA A 603 -1.72 1.63 36.50
CA ALA A 603 -0.42 1.19 37.02
C ALA A 603 -0.57 0.12 38.12
N ILE A 604 -1.49 0.35 39.08
CA ILE A 604 -1.73 -0.61 40.17
C ILE A 604 -2.38 -1.90 39.68
N ASP A 605 -3.22 -1.85 38.64
CA ASP A 605 -3.81 -3.03 38.01
C ASP A 605 -2.77 -3.84 37.25
N SER A 606 -1.91 -3.16 36.48
CA SER A 606 -0.76 -3.77 35.81
C SER A 606 0.14 -4.48 36.83
N CYS A 607 0.45 -3.82 37.95
CA CYS A 607 1.22 -4.45 39.02
C CYS A 607 0.49 -5.62 39.68
N SER A 608 -0.82 -5.49 39.94
CA SER A 608 -1.62 -6.57 40.51
C SER A 608 -1.61 -7.83 39.64
N ALA A 609 -1.65 -7.68 38.32
CA ALA A 609 -1.56 -8.78 37.38
C ALA A 609 -0.17 -9.44 37.40
N LYS A 610 0.90 -8.65 37.49
CA LYS A 610 2.27 -9.16 37.66
C LYS A 610 2.43 -9.95 38.96
N VAL A 611 1.90 -9.43 40.08
CA VAL A 611 1.90 -10.10 41.39
C VAL A 611 1.12 -11.40 41.35
N GLU A 612 -0.09 -11.38 40.77
CA GLU A 612 -0.92 -12.58 40.60
C GLU A 612 -0.18 -13.64 39.78
N SER A 613 0.40 -13.26 38.64
CA SER A 613 1.18 -14.16 37.79
C SER A 613 2.39 -14.74 38.52
N ALA A 614 3.09 -13.95 39.33
CA ALA A 614 4.25 -14.41 40.10
C ALA A 614 3.84 -15.44 41.17
N LEU A 615 2.76 -15.18 41.92
CA LEU A 615 2.21 -16.13 42.90
C LEU A 615 1.75 -17.43 42.25
N GLN A 616 1.06 -17.35 41.11
CA GLN A 616 0.61 -18.52 40.36
C GLN A 616 1.78 -19.34 39.81
N ALA A 617 2.83 -18.68 39.30
CA ALA A 617 4.06 -19.35 38.87
C ALA A 617 4.78 -20.08 40.03
N ALA A 618 4.67 -19.56 41.25
CA ALA A 618 5.15 -20.21 42.48
C ALA A 618 4.23 -21.35 42.99
N GLY A 619 3.14 -21.66 42.27
CA GLY A 619 2.18 -22.72 42.63
C GLY A 619 1.18 -22.33 43.72
N ILE A 620 0.94 -21.03 43.91
CA ILE A 620 0.04 -20.49 44.95
C ILE A 620 -1.24 -19.96 44.30
N ALA A 621 -2.40 -20.40 44.77
CA ALA A 621 -3.70 -19.91 44.29
C ALA A 621 -3.94 -18.46 44.75
N VAL A 622 -4.46 -17.60 43.87
CA VAL A 622 -4.68 -16.17 44.18
C VAL A 622 -6.18 -15.86 44.18
N SER A 623 -6.67 -15.22 45.25
CA SER A 623 -8.01 -14.65 45.32
C SER A 623 -7.93 -13.13 45.34
N LYS A 624 -8.29 -12.48 44.23
CA LYS A 624 -8.20 -11.03 44.07
C LYS A 624 -9.46 -10.34 44.59
N THR A 625 -9.29 -9.30 45.41
CA THR A 625 -10.36 -8.44 45.93
C THR A 625 -10.01 -6.98 45.68
N GLU A 626 -10.91 -6.24 45.04
CA GLU A 626 -10.74 -4.80 44.81
C GLU A 626 -11.34 -4.00 45.97
N ILE A 627 -10.65 -2.92 46.35
CA ILE A 627 -11.07 -1.98 47.38
C ILE A 627 -11.14 -0.60 46.74
N ILE A 628 -12.30 0.04 46.83
CA ILE A 628 -12.53 1.40 46.35
C ILE A 628 -12.97 2.23 47.55
N ASP A 629 -12.28 3.34 47.82
CA ASP A 629 -12.56 4.25 48.95
C ASP A 629 -12.67 3.53 50.32
N GLY A 630 -11.85 2.50 50.52
CA GLY A 630 -11.83 1.73 51.78
C GLY A 630 -13.02 0.79 51.97
N VAL A 631 -13.76 0.47 50.90
CA VAL A 631 -14.88 -0.48 50.89
C VAL A 631 -14.55 -1.65 49.95
N CYS A 632 -14.85 -2.87 50.40
CA CYS A 632 -14.68 -4.12 49.66
C CYS A 632 -15.99 -4.91 49.74
N SER A 633 -16.61 -5.22 48.59
CA SER A 633 -17.86 -5.99 48.53
C SER A 633 -18.96 -5.49 49.48
N ASP A 634 -19.22 -4.18 49.47
CA ASP A 634 -20.19 -3.47 50.33
C ASP A 634 -19.91 -3.52 51.85
N ARG A 635 -18.69 -3.91 52.25
CA ARG A 635 -18.25 -3.94 53.66
C ARG A 635 -17.04 -3.03 53.89
N PRO A 636 -16.87 -2.49 55.11
CA PRO A 636 -15.65 -1.78 55.49
C PRO A 636 -14.39 -2.64 55.29
N LEU A 637 -13.28 -2.04 54.84
CA LEU A 637 -11.98 -2.69 54.66
C LEU A 637 -11.56 -3.57 55.86
N ALA A 638 -11.81 -3.10 57.08
CA ALA A 638 -11.47 -3.83 58.29
C ALA A 638 -12.12 -5.22 58.37
N ASP A 639 -13.36 -5.34 57.88
CA ASP A 639 -14.13 -6.59 57.94
C ASP A 639 -13.62 -7.60 56.89
N CYS A 640 -13.31 -7.14 55.68
CA CYS A 640 -12.73 -8.02 54.64
C CYS A 640 -11.33 -8.50 55.02
N LEU A 641 -10.54 -7.63 55.67
CA LEU A 641 -9.26 -8.01 56.20
C LEU A 641 -9.43 -9.05 57.33
N SER A 642 -10.39 -8.90 58.25
CA SER A 642 -10.59 -9.88 59.35
C SER A 642 -11.09 -11.26 58.89
N ASP A 643 -11.86 -11.31 57.79
CA ASP A 643 -12.41 -12.57 57.26
C ASP A 643 -11.35 -13.42 56.52
N THR A 644 -10.19 -12.84 56.20
CA THR A 644 -9.15 -13.49 55.43
C THR A 644 -8.20 -14.28 56.33
N GLN A 645 -8.25 -15.62 56.24
CA GLN A 645 -7.38 -16.53 57.01
C GLN A 645 -6.12 -16.98 56.27
N VAL A 646 -5.99 -16.64 54.99
CA VAL A 646 -4.81 -16.94 54.16
C VAL A 646 -3.85 -15.74 54.14
N PRO A 647 -2.56 -15.92 53.79
CA PRO A 647 -1.63 -14.83 53.60
C PRO A 647 -2.15 -13.84 52.57
N MET A 648 -1.86 -12.56 52.74
CA MET A 648 -2.40 -11.52 51.88
C MET A 648 -1.31 -10.62 51.28
N VAL A 649 -1.55 -10.14 50.08
CA VAL A 649 -0.76 -9.07 49.46
C VAL A 649 -1.68 -7.88 49.29
N ARG A 650 -1.29 -6.71 49.79
CA ARG A 650 -2.06 -5.47 49.66
C ARG A 650 -1.27 -4.45 48.86
N LEU A 651 -1.83 -4.04 47.73
CA LEU A 651 -1.33 -2.94 46.92
C LEU A 651 -2.17 -1.71 47.24
N LYS A 652 -1.54 -0.60 47.65
CA LYS A 652 -2.23 0.62 48.04
C LYS A 652 -1.58 1.85 47.41
N PHE A 653 -2.36 2.75 46.85
CA PHE A 653 -1.82 4.03 46.40
C PHE A 653 -1.40 4.94 47.58
N SER A 654 -0.22 5.54 47.50
CA SER A 654 0.37 6.39 48.55
C SER A 654 1.43 7.34 47.96
N ASN A 655 1.56 8.55 48.51
CA ASN A 655 2.66 9.49 48.14
C ASN A 655 4.03 9.07 48.68
N ALA A 656 4.09 8.01 49.49
CA ALA A 656 5.31 7.43 50.02
C ALA A 656 5.45 6.00 49.52
N ASN A 657 6.58 5.72 48.87
CA ASN A 657 6.93 4.42 48.34
C ASN A 657 7.51 3.53 49.45
N SER A 658 6.88 2.40 49.70
CA SER A 658 7.32 1.42 50.70
C SER A 658 6.79 0.04 50.37
N THR A 659 7.64 -0.99 50.54
CA THR A 659 7.20 -2.39 50.60
C THR A 659 7.62 -2.96 51.94
N ALA A 660 6.69 -3.60 52.64
CA ALA A 660 6.93 -4.23 53.92
C ALA A 660 6.23 -5.59 54.00
N PHE A 661 6.89 -6.57 54.61
CA PHE A 661 6.32 -7.89 54.86
C PHE A 661 6.11 -8.09 56.36
N TYR A 662 5.09 -8.87 56.70
CA TYR A 662 4.72 -9.17 58.07
C TYR A 662 4.32 -10.63 58.16
N THR A 663 4.74 -11.30 59.23
CA THR A 663 4.47 -12.74 59.43
C THR A 663 4.04 -13.08 60.85
N PHE A 664 4.07 -12.13 61.78
CA PHE A 664 3.85 -12.40 63.21
C PHE A 664 2.38 -12.31 63.64
N TYR A 665 1.73 -11.15 63.47
CA TYR A 665 0.29 -11.00 63.73
C TYR A 665 -0.53 -11.71 62.65
N ARG A 666 -0.24 -11.31 61.42
CA ARG A 666 -0.90 -11.70 60.20
C ARG A 666 0.14 -11.76 59.11
N THR A 667 0.03 -12.77 58.25
CA THR A 667 0.93 -12.94 57.12
C THR A 667 0.48 -11.99 56.01
N GLU A 668 1.13 -10.84 55.90
CA GLU A 668 0.74 -9.83 54.92
C GLU A 668 1.96 -9.14 54.30
N ALA A 669 1.93 -8.96 52.98
CA ALA A 669 2.85 -8.10 52.24
C ALA A 669 2.10 -6.83 51.85
N ILE A 670 2.66 -5.66 52.14
CA ILE A 670 2.04 -4.37 51.83
C ILE A 670 3.00 -3.59 50.94
N ALA A 671 2.59 -3.32 49.71
CA ALA A 671 3.25 -2.36 48.82
C ALA A 671 2.38 -1.09 48.75
N SER A 672 3.00 0.04 49.05
CA SER A 672 2.37 1.37 48.96
C SER A 672 3.24 2.29 48.11
N GLY A 673 2.66 3.01 47.17
CA GLY A 673 3.42 3.94 46.32
C GLY A 673 2.57 4.65 45.28
N ASP A 674 3.21 5.46 44.44
CA ASP A 674 2.59 6.20 43.34
C ASP A 674 2.52 5.37 42.04
N ALA A 675 2.05 5.98 40.95
CA ALA A 675 1.94 5.31 39.65
C ALA A 675 3.30 4.82 39.12
N GLN A 676 4.37 5.61 39.29
CA GLN A 676 5.70 5.24 38.85
C GLN A 676 6.21 4.00 39.60
N TYR A 677 6.00 3.95 40.92
CA TYR A 677 6.35 2.80 41.74
C TYR A 677 5.63 1.51 41.30
N PHE A 678 4.35 1.62 40.93
CA PHE A 678 3.57 0.46 40.46
C PHE A 678 3.86 0.06 39.01
N ASP A 679 4.31 0.96 38.15
CA ASP A 679 4.76 0.59 36.80
C ASP A 679 6.00 -0.33 36.87
N GLU A 680 6.92 -0.04 37.79
CA GLU A 680 8.10 -0.88 38.11
C GLU A 680 7.69 -2.20 38.79
N CYS A 681 6.68 -2.16 39.65
CA CYS A 681 6.09 -3.30 40.36
C CYS A 681 7.11 -4.19 41.10
N THR A 682 8.00 -3.58 41.88
CA THR A 682 9.08 -4.29 42.60
C THR A 682 8.56 -5.45 43.45
N ILE A 683 7.36 -5.33 44.05
CA ILE A 683 6.77 -6.40 44.88
C ILE A 683 6.53 -7.71 44.13
N SER A 684 6.21 -7.70 42.83
CA SER A 684 6.06 -8.95 42.07
C SER A 684 7.40 -9.67 41.89
N GLN A 685 8.50 -8.93 41.85
CA GLN A 685 9.86 -9.48 41.73
C GLN A 685 10.36 -10.08 43.05
N LEU A 686 9.75 -9.73 44.18
CA LEU A 686 10.06 -10.26 45.51
C LEU A 686 9.32 -11.57 45.83
N ILE A 687 8.37 -11.96 44.98
CA ILE A 687 7.53 -13.15 45.13
C ILE A 687 8.09 -14.27 44.24
N GLU A 688 8.67 -15.31 44.87
CA GLU A 688 9.19 -16.52 44.21
C GLU A 688 8.87 -17.82 44.97
#